data_AF-A0AAU1Y946-F1
#
_entry.id   AF-A0AAU1Y946-F1
#
_cell.length_a   1.000
_cell.length_b   1.000
_cell.length_c   1.000
_cell.angle_alpha   90.00
_cell.angle_beta   90.00
_cell.angle_gamma   90.00
#
_symmetry.space_group_name_H-M   'P 1'
#
loop_
_entity.id
_entity.type
_entity.pdbx_description
1 polymer ?
#
loop_
_entity_poly.entity_id
_entity_poly.type
_entity_poly.pdbx_seq_one_letter_code
_entity_poly.pdbx_strand_id
1 'polypeptide(L)'
;MVADSFYGSTGAVKRANETYYAAGAASDELLTVTNGDVANQTRYEYDGLGRTTAEIFTIAGYEQWRNTTSYDGNMTHSDPPPGGVATTTVTDAEGKVKELWHYKGHTPVPTGPGSERTVTKYTHTAAGELATVTDSKGNTWRHDYDQRGRLVRKVDPDAGETILNYDESDRLTSTKDAQQRILSTEYDSLGRPKSTWEGAVSEGTKLTETRYDRSGSLGYSHASYRFLPNGEAYSTVVATFDTFYRPLTTNYTVPASEGKLAGTYPFTTAYNRDGTVASTGVPAAGGLPTESLKYTYDELQRPLTMASATSTYVTGTVWSNTSQLLQLSLSTGGPRTEKNFYYEKGTDRLTRATVKVGSTATVAKDQHYSYDQSGNVLSITDTAAPASSSTLDVQCFAYDGQARLVDAWTPAATATTAEGEGTIGGTADYAGKKPTACDAAPSTNPLGGPSPYWTSWSVDDIGNRTQEIRHDPSLNAAKNTTRTFTYQDGDQDGTPGETGDGGPHQVTKVAETTPTGDRQQTYQYDVSGNTLKRTIGGDTQSLDWDATGKLTKATEADGAETSFLYDAGGARIKRTTADATTLYLPGMELELKTGSTAVTATRHYSYAGQTIAIRTSDNKVSFLSSDHHGTGDLAVDAVSGAVTQRRTDPYGAARGKLSPETGTWPGEKGFVGGTIDASTGLVHIGAREYDPDLGKFISPDPIIDFTRPQQMNGYAYASNTPVTLSDPTGLYDCNNGVALNCDKKGNQQVNPCPSLVVPACNGGAVEKASNEVAAAEGQQARAQQRFKSAGKQLVKIVMDILGISAALDCFSSGDLAACGETMLTIAGSFAGGIAGKLLAKYGMPWNMHKGIQLAKQVTGLLKDLFGGLKAMSKASERLNKARANLAKAREKALFAVDTIKSAVGRGKPKCHSFLPDTEVLLADGKRKKIKDIRPGDKVTVTDPKTGHTVVREVSGTIVTEDDKHFVDLTINSKSLTATTTHPFWVVSENRWLQAGELTPGMTLRTASGTTATVEDVRYFGRRQRTHDLTITEIHTYYVLAGATPVLAHNCSTNLFSAEDQLNGFISKVEGADGYHDVWIHGSPDGVAPSFNAAEGGSTLMNHRVLAGLIKSDSNYTGGPIRLCSCQTGASRGTFAQDLANKLGVEVLAPNGYLYVRPNGRMSIGREGAALGRSHFGGEWVSFLPGGGR
;
A
#
# COMPACT_ATOMS: atom_id res chain seq x y z
N MET A 1 -2.88 -17.76 13.42
CA MET A 1 -2.27 -16.63 14.15
C MET A 1 -3.35 -16.00 15.02
N VAL A 2 -3.04 -15.74 16.28
CA VAL A 2 -3.93 -15.10 17.25
C VAL A 2 -3.23 -13.88 17.83
N ALA A 3 -3.97 -12.80 18.00
CA ALA A 3 -3.55 -11.63 18.76
C ALA A 3 -4.68 -11.29 19.74
N ASP A 4 -4.34 -11.08 21.00
CA ASP A 4 -5.29 -10.82 22.08
C ASP A 4 -4.91 -9.56 22.86
N SER A 5 -5.95 -8.83 23.26
CA SER A 5 -5.84 -7.62 24.08
C SER A 5 -6.75 -7.78 25.29
N PHE A 6 -6.19 -7.52 26.47
CA PHE A 6 -6.84 -7.64 27.75
C PHE A 6 -7.14 -6.23 28.27
N TYR A 7 -8.40 -5.96 28.54
CA TYR A 7 -8.86 -4.64 28.98
C TYR A 7 -9.09 -4.61 30.50
N GLY A 8 -8.80 -3.47 31.12
CA GLY A 8 -9.16 -3.19 32.51
C GLY A 8 -10.65 -2.85 32.67
N SER A 9 -11.08 -2.60 33.91
CA SER A 9 -12.47 -2.19 34.22
C SER A 9 -12.88 -0.85 33.61
N THR A 10 -11.91 -0.03 33.23
CA THR A 10 -12.12 1.26 32.53
C THR A 10 -12.20 1.13 31.01
N GLY A 11 -12.00 -0.09 30.46
CA GLY A 11 -11.91 -0.30 29.02
C GLY A 11 -10.55 0.07 28.40
N ALA A 12 -9.56 0.48 29.18
CA ALA A 12 -8.19 0.68 28.71
C ALA A 12 -7.45 -0.66 28.54
N VAL A 13 -6.56 -0.76 27.54
CA VAL A 13 -5.76 -1.97 27.30
C VAL A 13 -4.76 -2.13 28.44
N LYS A 14 -4.92 -3.16 29.28
CA LYS A 14 -3.98 -3.46 30.36
C LYS A 14 -2.77 -4.26 29.87
N ARG A 15 -3.00 -5.13 28.89
CA ARG A 15 -2.00 -6.02 28.31
C ARG A 15 -2.38 -6.40 26.89
N ALA A 16 -1.41 -6.46 26.00
CA ALA A 16 -1.54 -7.10 24.69
C ALA A 16 -0.46 -8.19 24.58
N ASN A 17 -0.79 -9.37 24.07
CA ASN A 17 0.27 -10.29 23.66
C ASN A 17 0.62 -10.01 22.20
N GLU A 18 1.89 -10.21 21.86
CA GLU A 18 2.29 -10.21 20.46
C GLU A 18 1.64 -11.39 19.72
N THR A 19 1.45 -11.24 18.41
CA THR A 19 0.81 -12.25 17.59
C THR A 19 1.52 -13.59 17.72
N TYR A 20 0.80 -14.64 18.10
CA TYR A 20 1.34 -15.97 18.30
C TYR A 20 0.62 -17.04 17.47
N TYR A 21 1.28 -18.19 17.34
CA TYR A 21 0.70 -19.35 16.67
C TYR A 21 -0.08 -20.19 17.67
N ALA A 22 -1.35 -20.45 17.37
CA ALA A 22 -2.21 -21.37 18.11
C ALA A 22 -2.44 -22.63 17.27
N ALA A 23 -2.28 -23.81 17.88
CA ALA A 23 -2.53 -25.08 17.22
C ALA A 23 -4.04 -25.37 17.15
N GLY A 24 -4.49 -25.99 16.05
CA GLY A 24 -5.89 -26.40 15.86
C GLY A 24 -6.71 -25.47 14.98
N ALA A 25 -7.97 -25.83 14.75
CA ALA A 25 -8.90 -25.01 13.99
C ALA A 25 -9.42 -23.84 14.85
N ALA A 26 -9.81 -22.74 14.20
CA ALA A 26 -10.49 -21.64 14.89
C ALA A 26 -11.79 -22.16 15.57
N SER A 27 -11.98 -21.76 16.83
CA SER A 27 -13.15 -22.08 17.65
C SER A 27 -13.79 -20.81 18.20
N ASP A 28 -15.04 -20.94 18.66
CA ASP A 28 -15.76 -19.94 19.46
C ASP A 28 -15.42 -20.03 20.96
N GLU A 29 -14.70 -21.06 21.40
CA GLU A 29 -14.13 -21.14 22.74
C GLU A 29 -12.96 -20.16 22.94
N LEU A 30 -12.90 -19.54 24.12
CA LEU A 30 -11.83 -18.61 24.48
C LEU A 30 -10.49 -19.36 24.56
N LEU A 31 -9.57 -19.05 23.66
CA LEU A 31 -8.20 -19.53 23.73
C LEU A 31 -7.51 -18.91 24.94
N THR A 32 -7.15 -19.75 25.90
CA THR A 32 -6.38 -19.34 27.09
C THR A 32 -4.93 -19.71 26.87
N VAL A 33 -4.05 -18.70 26.81
CA VAL A 33 -2.60 -18.89 26.74
C VAL A 33 -1.92 -18.48 28.04
N THR A 34 -0.91 -19.26 28.44
CA THR A 34 -0.05 -18.88 29.56
C THR A 34 1.02 -17.90 29.08
N ASN A 35 1.63 -17.14 29.99
CA ASN A 35 2.61 -16.12 29.59
C ASN A 35 3.81 -16.72 28.83
N GLY A 36 4.18 -17.97 29.09
CA GLY A 36 5.29 -18.65 28.42
C GLY A 36 4.98 -19.10 26.99
N ASP A 37 3.70 -19.18 26.62
CA ASP A 37 3.24 -19.66 25.31
C ASP A 37 3.33 -18.59 24.22
N VAL A 38 3.46 -17.32 24.61
CA VAL A 38 3.59 -16.17 23.71
C VAL A 38 5.02 -15.63 23.71
N ALA A 39 5.46 -15.07 22.59
CA ALA A 39 6.84 -14.59 22.43
C ALA A 39 7.15 -13.44 23.40
N ASN A 40 6.25 -12.46 23.50
CA ASN A 40 6.28 -11.37 24.46
C ASN A 40 4.86 -10.83 24.72
N GLN A 41 4.77 -9.91 25.68
CA GLN A 41 3.58 -9.12 25.97
C GLN A 41 3.99 -7.67 26.24
N THR A 42 3.15 -6.74 25.80
CA THR A 42 3.21 -5.34 26.23
C THR A 42 2.17 -5.11 27.32
N ARG A 43 2.59 -4.51 28.44
CA ARG A 43 1.69 -4.12 29.54
C ARG A 43 1.65 -2.61 29.66
N TYR A 44 0.50 -2.09 30.09
CA TYR A 44 0.28 -0.66 30.24
C TYR A 44 -0.09 -0.32 31.68
N GLU A 45 0.50 0.76 32.17
CA GLU A 45 0.10 1.43 33.41
C GLU A 45 -0.52 2.79 33.07
N TYR A 46 -1.47 3.24 33.88
CA TYR A 46 -2.22 4.47 33.66
C TYR A 46 -2.33 5.30 34.93
N ASP A 47 -2.40 6.62 34.78
CA ASP A 47 -2.75 7.52 35.89
C ASP A 47 -4.27 7.57 36.14
N GLY A 48 -4.68 8.32 37.16
CA GLY A 48 -6.10 8.50 37.51
C GLY A 48 -6.95 9.21 36.45
N LEU A 49 -6.33 9.79 35.41
CA LEU A 49 -7.00 10.41 34.26
C LEU A 49 -7.06 9.47 33.05
N GLY A 50 -6.55 8.24 33.17
CA GLY A 50 -6.53 7.25 32.09
C GLY A 50 -5.42 7.47 31.07
N ARG A 51 -4.41 8.30 31.36
CA ARG A 51 -3.25 8.53 30.48
C ARG A 51 -2.17 7.50 30.79
N THR A 52 -1.50 6.99 29.76
CA THR A 52 -0.45 5.96 29.90
C THR A 52 0.75 6.51 30.67
N THR A 53 1.17 5.86 31.74
CA THR A 53 2.36 6.22 32.52
C THR A 53 3.53 5.26 32.32
N ALA A 54 3.27 4.04 31.87
CA ALA A 54 4.31 3.12 31.46
C ALA A 54 3.81 2.19 30.35
N GLU A 55 4.69 1.93 29.40
CA GLU A 55 4.59 0.82 28.44
C GLU A 55 5.73 -0.16 28.75
N ILE A 56 5.37 -1.37 29.14
CA ILE A 56 6.30 -2.34 29.73
C ILE A 56 6.40 -3.54 28.81
N PHE A 57 7.60 -3.79 28.29
CA PHE A 57 7.91 -4.96 27.49
C PHE A 57 8.24 -6.15 28.39
N THR A 58 7.54 -7.27 28.20
CA THR A 58 7.66 -8.45 29.04
C THR A 58 7.82 -9.74 28.23
N ILE A 59 8.63 -10.68 28.73
CA ILE A 59 8.77 -12.02 28.17
C ILE A 59 8.41 -13.03 29.26
N ALA A 60 7.55 -14.00 28.95
CA ALA A 60 6.99 -14.92 29.95
C ALA A 60 6.37 -14.21 31.17
N GLY A 61 5.96 -12.96 30.99
CA GLY A 61 5.38 -12.11 32.02
C GLY A 61 6.39 -11.44 32.96
N TYR A 62 7.70 -11.64 32.74
CA TYR A 62 8.78 -10.91 33.40
C TYR A 62 9.08 -9.64 32.61
N GLU A 63 9.07 -8.51 33.31
CA GLU A 63 9.51 -7.23 32.74
C GLU A 63 10.98 -7.28 32.33
N GLN A 64 11.23 -6.90 31.08
CA GLN A 64 12.60 -6.74 30.58
C GLN A 64 13.01 -5.27 30.60
N TRP A 65 12.12 -4.38 30.14
CA TRP A 65 12.31 -2.93 30.16
C TRP A 65 10.97 -2.22 29.96
N ARG A 66 10.97 -0.90 30.15
CA ARG A 66 9.78 -0.04 29.97
C ARG A 66 10.14 1.31 29.38
N ASN A 67 9.16 1.93 28.73
CA ASN A 67 9.13 3.37 28.49
C ASN A 67 8.21 3.99 29.54
N THR A 68 8.66 5.03 30.24
CA THR A 68 7.89 5.71 31.29
C THR A 68 7.45 7.09 30.79
N THR A 69 6.19 7.43 31.01
CA THR A 69 5.64 8.74 30.67
C THR A 69 5.15 9.44 31.95
N SER A 70 5.60 10.68 32.16
CA SER A 70 5.11 11.52 33.24
C SER A 70 4.53 12.82 32.70
N TYR A 71 3.53 13.33 33.42
CA TYR A 71 2.76 14.50 33.00
C TYR A 71 2.88 15.61 34.05
N ASP A 72 3.41 16.76 33.65
CA ASP A 72 3.59 17.93 34.51
C ASP A 72 2.92 19.16 33.87
N GLY A 73 1.64 19.35 34.16
CA GLY A 73 0.82 20.42 33.57
C GLY A 73 0.73 20.30 32.04
N ASN A 74 1.31 21.26 31.33
CA ASN A 74 1.38 21.30 29.87
C ASN A 74 2.60 20.56 29.29
N MET A 75 3.43 19.95 30.15
CA MET A 75 4.60 19.16 29.76
C MET A 75 4.32 17.67 29.87
N THR A 76 4.79 16.90 28.88
CA THR A 76 4.80 15.45 28.90
C THR A 76 6.23 14.97 28.71
N HIS A 77 6.76 14.20 29.67
CA HIS A 77 8.12 13.66 29.64
C HIS A 77 8.07 12.18 29.25
N SER A 78 8.93 11.77 28.32
CA SER A 78 9.12 10.37 27.95
C SER A 78 10.54 9.93 28.31
N ASP A 79 10.62 8.89 29.14
CA ASP A 79 11.85 8.26 29.59
C ASP A 79 11.94 6.84 28.97
N PRO A 80 12.63 6.71 27.82
CA PRO A 80 12.71 5.45 27.10
C PRO A 80 13.67 4.48 27.78
N PRO A 81 13.66 3.19 27.42
CA PRO A 81 14.67 2.26 27.89
C PRO A 81 16.08 2.67 27.42
N PRO A 82 17.15 2.23 28.10
CA PRO A 82 18.55 2.39 27.69
C PRO A 82 18.77 2.31 26.17
N GLY A 83 19.49 3.30 25.64
CA GLY A 83 19.71 3.50 24.21
C GLY A 83 18.72 4.45 23.52
N GLY A 84 17.60 4.77 24.17
CA GLY A 84 16.57 5.63 23.62
C GLY A 84 16.84 7.10 23.87
N VAL A 85 16.14 7.97 23.12
CA VAL A 85 16.23 9.42 23.26
C VAL A 85 15.16 9.91 24.21
N ALA A 86 15.55 10.39 25.39
CA ALA A 86 14.64 11.00 26.34
C ALA A 86 14.08 12.31 25.80
N THR A 87 12.77 12.56 26.00
CA THR A 87 12.10 13.74 25.44
C THR A 87 11.16 14.44 26.42
N THR A 88 10.91 15.73 26.17
CA THR A 88 9.80 16.49 26.78
C THR A 88 9.03 17.21 25.68
N THR A 89 7.72 16.99 25.61
CA THR A 89 6.81 17.76 24.76
C THR A 89 6.10 18.82 25.59
N VAL A 90 6.17 20.08 25.15
CA VAL A 90 5.48 21.21 25.79
C VAL A 90 4.35 21.66 24.88
N THR A 91 3.13 21.72 25.41
CA THR A 91 1.93 22.17 24.68
C THR A 91 1.49 23.57 25.10
N ASP A 92 0.76 24.26 24.22
CA ASP A 92 0.05 25.50 24.55
C ASP A 92 -1.32 25.21 25.20
N ALA A 93 -2.09 26.27 25.47
CA ALA A 93 -3.41 26.15 26.11
C ALA A 93 -4.47 25.46 25.23
N GLU A 94 -4.23 25.33 23.93
CA GLU A 94 -5.09 24.63 22.97
C GLU A 94 -4.62 23.17 22.75
N GLY A 95 -3.57 22.74 23.45
CA GLY A 95 -2.99 21.40 23.34
C GLY A 95 -2.06 21.22 22.15
N LYS A 96 -1.71 22.30 21.42
CA LYS A 96 -0.78 22.23 20.28
C LYS A 96 0.65 22.20 20.78
N VAL A 97 1.51 21.44 20.12
CA VAL A 97 2.94 21.37 20.47
C VAL A 97 3.57 22.74 20.27
N LYS A 98 4.27 23.25 21.28
CA LYS A 98 5.02 24.51 21.23
C LYS A 98 6.51 24.26 21.25
N GLU A 99 6.96 23.27 22.01
CA GLU A 99 8.37 22.89 22.08
C GLU A 99 8.51 21.37 22.18
N LEU A 100 9.54 20.84 21.54
CA LEU A 100 10.01 19.47 21.72
C LEU A 100 11.45 19.52 22.19
N TRP A 101 11.72 18.92 23.33
CA TRP A 101 13.05 18.86 23.94
C TRP A 101 13.62 17.47 23.77
N HIS A 102 14.82 17.35 23.23
CA HIS A 102 15.62 16.13 23.22
C HIS A 102 16.76 16.27 24.21
N TYR A 103 16.84 15.36 25.18
CA TYR A 103 17.92 15.40 26.16
C TYR A 103 19.21 14.80 25.60
N LYS A 104 20.35 15.33 26.03
CA LYS A 104 21.68 14.79 25.70
C LYS A 104 22.06 13.59 26.60
N GLY A 105 21.35 13.42 27.71
CA GLY A 105 21.43 12.26 28.60
C GLY A 105 20.27 11.29 28.39
N HIS A 106 20.34 10.12 29.04
CA HIS A 106 19.39 9.02 28.85
C HIS A 106 18.09 9.14 29.64
N THR A 107 17.88 10.21 30.41
CA THR A 107 16.66 10.42 31.21
C THR A 107 16.20 11.89 31.10
N PRO A 108 14.88 12.17 31.21
CA PRO A 108 14.38 13.53 31.22
C PRO A 108 14.85 14.32 32.45
N VAL A 109 15.46 15.48 32.22
CA VAL A 109 15.89 16.43 33.27
C VAL A 109 15.28 17.81 33.05
N PRO A 110 13.94 17.98 33.19
CA PRO A 110 13.25 19.22 32.83
C PRO A 110 13.70 20.45 33.62
N THR A 111 14.17 20.27 34.85
CA THR A 111 14.73 21.34 35.70
C THR A 111 16.24 21.54 35.53
N GLY A 112 16.89 20.74 34.68
CA GLY A 112 18.32 20.84 34.39
C GLY A 112 18.67 22.07 33.52
N PRO A 113 19.97 22.40 33.42
CA PRO A 113 20.44 23.50 32.59
C PRO A 113 20.06 23.27 31.11
N GLY A 114 19.81 24.35 30.37
CA GLY A 114 19.42 24.27 28.97
C GLY A 114 20.46 23.56 28.07
N SER A 115 21.74 23.56 28.47
CA SER A 115 22.83 22.87 27.75
C SER A 115 22.68 21.35 27.69
N GLU A 116 21.86 20.75 28.56
CA GLU A 116 21.59 19.31 28.59
C GLU A 116 20.48 18.88 27.63
N ARG A 117 19.91 19.82 26.86
CA ARG A 117 18.84 19.54 25.88
C ARG A 117 18.98 20.35 24.60
N THR A 118 18.50 19.78 23.51
CA THR A 118 18.21 20.46 22.26
C THR A 118 16.72 20.79 22.24
N VAL A 119 16.34 22.01 21.82
CA VAL A 119 14.94 22.46 21.78
C VAL A 119 14.53 22.82 20.36
N THR A 120 13.50 22.17 19.85
CA THR A 120 12.80 22.55 18.62
C THR A 120 11.51 23.28 18.99
N LYS A 121 11.25 24.42 18.37
CA LYS A 121 10.08 25.28 18.64
C LYS A 121 9.10 25.25 17.49
N TYR A 122 7.82 25.30 17.82
CA TYR A 122 6.71 25.25 16.88
C TYR A 122 5.78 26.44 17.11
N THR A 123 5.28 27.02 16.02
CA THR A 123 4.18 27.99 16.08
C THR A 123 3.06 27.53 15.16
N HIS A 124 1.84 27.95 15.50
CA HIS A 124 0.64 27.58 14.76
C HIS A 124 -0.10 28.85 14.32
N THR A 125 -0.82 28.75 13.19
CA THR A 125 -1.76 29.78 12.77
C THR A 125 -2.92 29.88 13.77
N ALA A 126 -3.75 30.92 13.63
CA ALA A 126 -5.00 31.04 14.39
C ALA A 126 -6.01 29.89 14.11
N ALA A 127 -5.94 29.26 12.93
CA ALA A 127 -6.75 28.09 12.59
C ALA A 127 -6.12 26.76 13.04
N GLY A 128 -4.85 26.79 13.46
CA GLY A 128 -4.15 25.67 14.07
C GLY A 128 -3.25 24.87 13.15
N GLU A 129 -3.05 25.29 11.91
CA GLU A 129 -2.03 24.71 11.04
C GLU A 129 -0.62 25.08 11.54
N LEU A 130 0.37 24.21 11.29
CA LEU A 130 1.77 24.44 11.65
C LEU A 130 2.34 25.60 10.82
N ALA A 131 2.65 26.73 11.45
CA ALA A 131 3.14 27.93 10.77
C ALA A 131 4.66 27.98 10.70
N THR A 132 5.36 27.67 11.79
CA THR A 132 6.83 27.65 11.79
C THR A 132 7.39 26.50 12.62
N VAL A 133 8.53 25.98 12.20
CA VAL A 133 9.39 25.11 13.01
C VAL A 133 10.75 25.77 13.10
N THR A 134 11.32 25.89 14.28
CA THR A 134 12.63 26.50 14.50
C THR A 134 13.52 25.53 15.27
N ASP A 135 14.68 25.19 14.71
CA ASP A 135 15.64 24.32 15.37
C ASP A 135 16.40 25.04 16.51
N SER A 136 17.29 24.32 17.19
CA SER A 136 18.05 24.88 18.31
C SER A 136 19.10 25.93 17.91
N LYS A 137 19.43 26.05 16.63
CA LYS A 137 20.35 27.08 16.10
C LYS A 137 19.61 28.29 15.52
N GLY A 138 18.29 28.27 15.47
CA GLY A 138 17.46 29.37 14.99
C GLY A 138 17.08 29.27 13.51
N ASN A 139 17.47 28.20 12.80
CA ASN A 139 17.03 27.99 11.43
C ASN A 139 15.53 27.69 11.45
N THR A 140 14.78 28.30 10.54
CA THR A 140 13.32 28.29 10.63
C THR A 140 12.66 27.91 9.31
N TRP A 141 11.87 26.84 9.35
CA TRP A 141 10.94 26.47 8.30
C TRP A 141 9.65 27.27 8.47
N ARG A 142 9.10 27.77 7.37
CA ARG A 142 7.86 28.56 7.36
C ARG A 142 6.84 27.97 6.41
N HIS A 143 5.57 28.00 6.83
CA HIS A 143 4.44 27.49 6.09
C HIS A 143 3.33 28.54 6.11
N ASP A 144 2.93 28.99 4.93
CA ASP A 144 1.82 29.92 4.76
C ASP A 144 0.64 29.20 4.11
N TYR A 145 -0.55 29.46 4.63
CA TYR A 145 -1.79 28.80 4.22
C TYR A 145 -2.78 29.82 3.67
N ASP A 146 -3.63 29.39 2.74
CA ASP A 146 -4.79 30.17 2.36
C ASP A 146 -5.95 30.02 3.37
N GLN A 147 -7.06 30.73 3.13
CA GLN A 147 -8.25 30.68 4.00
C GLN A 147 -8.93 29.30 4.05
N ARG A 148 -8.54 28.35 3.19
CA ARG A 148 -9.04 26.97 3.18
C ARG A 148 -8.08 26.01 3.90
N GLY A 149 -6.99 26.52 4.49
CA GLY A 149 -5.98 25.72 5.16
C GLY A 149 -5.03 24.98 4.20
N ARG A 150 -4.98 25.36 2.92
CA ARG A 150 -4.07 24.75 1.94
C ARG A 150 -2.72 25.46 1.99
N LEU A 151 -1.63 24.70 2.04
CA LEU A 151 -0.26 25.23 2.03
C LEU A 151 0.05 25.89 0.68
N VAL A 152 0.20 27.22 0.63
CA VAL A 152 0.45 28.00 -0.60
C VAL A 152 1.89 28.45 -0.75
N ARG A 153 2.66 28.44 0.33
CA ARG A 153 4.07 28.81 0.32
C ARG A 153 4.78 28.09 1.46
N LYS A 154 5.96 27.55 1.16
CA LYS A 154 6.89 27.03 2.16
C LYS A 154 8.26 27.65 1.97
N VAL A 155 8.96 27.88 3.07
CA VAL A 155 10.35 28.36 3.07
C VAL A 155 11.18 27.39 3.90
N ASP A 156 12.19 26.83 3.27
CA ASP A 156 13.17 25.93 3.87
C ASP A 156 14.54 26.63 3.93
N PRO A 157 15.28 26.58 5.04
CA PRO A 157 16.57 27.24 5.15
C PRO A 157 17.68 26.60 4.29
N ASP A 158 17.52 25.34 3.87
CA ASP A 158 18.45 24.65 2.95
C ASP A 158 17.95 24.67 1.50
N ALA A 159 16.64 24.58 1.27
CA ALA A 159 16.05 24.45 -0.07
C ALA A 159 15.33 25.69 -0.60
N GLY A 160 15.35 26.79 0.16
CA GLY A 160 14.77 28.07 -0.23
C GLY A 160 13.23 28.07 -0.28
N GLU A 161 12.67 29.00 -1.06
CA GLU A 161 11.22 29.19 -1.16
C GLU A 161 10.60 28.27 -2.22
N THR A 162 9.44 27.69 -1.89
CA THR A 162 8.54 27.04 -2.85
C THR A 162 7.14 27.63 -2.77
N ILE A 163 6.59 28.05 -3.91
CA ILE A 163 5.20 28.52 -4.04
C ILE A 163 4.34 27.40 -4.62
N LEU A 164 3.15 27.19 -4.05
CA LEU A 164 2.19 26.17 -4.45
C LEU A 164 0.89 26.82 -4.90
N ASN A 165 0.46 26.54 -6.14
CA ASN A 165 -0.79 27.05 -6.69
C ASN A 165 -1.81 25.93 -6.84
N TYR A 166 -3.06 26.23 -6.52
CA TYR A 166 -4.17 25.28 -6.59
C TYR A 166 -5.30 25.80 -7.47
N ASP A 167 -6.07 24.87 -8.03
CA ASP A 167 -7.34 25.21 -8.67
C ASP A 167 -8.50 25.34 -7.65
N GLU A 168 -9.69 25.64 -8.16
CA GLU A 168 -10.92 25.77 -7.36
C GLU A 168 -11.33 24.46 -6.65
N SER A 169 -10.84 23.32 -7.16
CA SER A 169 -11.08 21.98 -6.63
C SER A 169 -9.99 21.50 -5.66
N ASP A 170 -9.16 22.42 -5.15
CA ASP A 170 -8.09 22.14 -4.19
C ASP A 170 -6.94 21.27 -4.71
N ARG A 171 -6.82 21.10 -6.04
CA ARG A 171 -5.75 20.31 -6.66
C ARG A 171 -4.54 21.17 -6.95
N LEU A 172 -3.34 20.68 -6.64
CA LEU A 172 -2.06 21.38 -6.86
C LEU A 172 -1.74 21.47 -8.36
N THR A 173 -1.95 22.63 -8.97
CA THR A 173 -1.73 22.82 -10.41
C THR A 173 -0.29 23.17 -10.77
N SER A 174 0.46 23.80 -9.87
CA SER A 174 1.87 24.09 -10.12
C SER A 174 2.65 24.34 -8.84
N THR A 175 3.94 23.99 -8.86
CA THR A 175 4.93 24.44 -7.89
C THR A 175 5.96 25.32 -8.58
N LYS A 176 6.44 26.36 -7.87
CA LYS A 176 7.57 27.17 -8.30
C LYS A 176 8.67 27.08 -7.25
N ASP A 177 9.84 26.59 -7.62
CA ASP A 177 10.98 26.40 -6.71
C ASP A 177 11.83 27.68 -6.53
N ALA A 178 12.87 27.59 -5.72
CA ALA A 178 13.76 28.71 -5.41
C ALA A 178 14.54 29.19 -6.65
N GLN A 179 14.84 28.29 -7.62
CA GLN A 179 15.43 28.65 -8.92
C GLN A 179 14.44 29.32 -9.87
N GLN A 180 13.20 29.59 -9.43
CA GLN A 180 12.11 30.13 -10.23
C GLN A 180 11.62 29.17 -11.32
N ARG A 181 11.98 27.88 -11.27
CA ARG A 181 11.48 26.86 -12.19
C ARG A 181 10.07 26.48 -11.80
N ILE A 182 9.21 26.30 -12.80
CA ILE A 182 7.79 25.96 -12.60
C ILE A 182 7.59 24.51 -13.03
N LEU A 183 7.02 23.70 -12.14
CA LEU A 183 6.51 22.37 -12.46
C LEU A 183 4.99 22.41 -12.40
N SER A 184 4.32 22.16 -13.53
CA SER A 184 2.85 22.16 -13.61
C SER A 184 2.29 20.75 -13.74
N THR A 185 1.13 20.52 -13.13
CA THR A 185 0.36 19.28 -13.26
C THR A 185 -0.98 19.57 -13.93
N GLU A 186 -1.25 18.90 -15.06
CA GLU A 186 -2.56 18.89 -15.69
C GLU A 186 -3.38 17.73 -15.13
N TYR A 187 -4.63 18.00 -14.78
CA TYR A 187 -5.57 16.99 -14.29
C TYR A 187 -6.66 16.68 -15.32
N ASP A 188 -7.19 15.46 -15.29
CA ASP A 188 -8.41 15.14 -16.02
C ASP A 188 -9.68 15.64 -15.30
N SER A 189 -10.85 15.39 -15.90
CA SER A 189 -12.14 15.79 -15.36
C SER A 189 -12.55 15.06 -14.07
N LEU A 190 -11.82 14.00 -13.69
CA LEU A 190 -12.06 13.22 -12.46
C LEU A 190 -11.08 13.57 -11.33
N GLY A 191 -10.17 14.53 -11.53
CA GLY A 191 -9.20 14.87 -10.48
C GLY A 191 -7.86 14.16 -10.58
N ARG A 192 -7.62 13.32 -11.60
CA ARG A 192 -6.42 12.48 -11.65
C ARG A 192 -5.29 13.16 -12.43
N PRO A 193 -4.02 13.04 -12.01
CA PRO A 193 -2.87 13.61 -12.73
C PRO A 193 -2.76 13.00 -14.14
N LYS A 194 -2.85 13.83 -15.16
CA LYS A 194 -2.83 13.44 -16.58
C LYS A 194 -1.47 13.70 -17.23
N SER A 195 -0.84 14.84 -16.95
CA SER A 195 0.50 15.16 -17.47
C SER A 195 1.24 16.13 -16.57
N THR A 196 2.58 16.11 -16.62
CA THR A 196 3.42 17.11 -15.95
C THR A 196 4.28 17.87 -16.96
N TRP A 197 4.60 19.12 -16.63
CA TRP A 197 5.26 20.06 -17.51
C TRP A 197 6.30 20.88 -16.76
N GLU A 198 7.45 21.10 -17.37
CA GLU A 198 8.36 22.18 -16.96
C GLU A 198 7.91 23.47 -17.67
N GLY A 199 7.43 24.43 -16.89
CA GLY A 199 6.71 25.61 -17.36
C GLY A 199 5.19 25.44 -17.33
N ALA A 200 4.48 26.34 -18.02
CA ALA A 200 3.02 26.31 -18.10
C ALA A 200 2.51 25.15 -18.96
N VAL A 201 1.33 24.62 -18.63
CA VAL A 201 0.69 23.53 -19.38
C VAL A 201 0.45 23.96 -20.84
N SER A 202 0.85 23.13 -21.80
CA SER A 202 0.76 23.36 -23.27
C SER A 202 1.74 24.36 -23.88
N GLU A 203 2.46 25.15 -23.08
CA GLU A 203 3.48 26.10 -23.55
C GLU A 203 4.90 25.66 -23.19
N GLY A 204 5.06 25.01 -22.03
CA GLY A 204 6.33 24.49 -21.54
C GLY A 204 6.73 23.14 -22.14
N THR A 205 7.77 22.53 -21.58
CA THR A 205 8.24 21.20 -21.97
C THR A 205 7.41 20.13 -21.27
N LYS A 206 6.72 19.29 -22.04
CA LYS A 206 5.99 18.15 -21.48
C LYS A 206 6.99 17.13 -20.94
N LEU A 207 6.87 16.79 -19.65
CA LEU A 207 7.75 15.85 -18.97
C LEU A 207 7.15 14.45 -18.94
N THR A 208 5.89 14.34 -18.52
CA THR A 208 5.24 13.04 -18.31
C THR A 208 3.79 13.01 -18.78
N GLU A 209 3.25 11.81 -18.99
CA GLU A 209 1.82 11.59 -19.22
C GLU A 209 1.38 10.27 -18.59
N THR A 210 0.23 10.27 -17.91
CA THR A 210 -0.43 9.08 -17.39
C THR A 210 -1.77 8.90 -18.10
N ARG A 211 -2.05 7.68 -18.55
CA ARG A 211 -3.33 7.33 -19.20
C ARG A 211 -4.14 6.39 -18.34
N TYR A 212 -5.44 6.68 -18.28
CA TYR A 212 -6.42 5.97 -17.47
C TYR A 212 -7.56 5.41 -18.33
N ASP A 213 -8.40 4.60 -17.70
CA ASP A 213 -9.71 4.19 -18.22
C ASP A 213 -9.68 3.46 -19.56
N ARG A 214 -8.65 2.64 -19.78
CA ARG A 214 -8.69 1.67 -20.87
C ARG A 214 -9.83 0.68 -20.63
N SER A 215 -10.50 0.28 -21.71
CA SER A 215 -11.51 -0.79 -21.64
C SER A 215 -10.91 -2.05 -21.00
N GLY A 216 -11.57 -2.58 -19.96
CA GLY A 216 -11.03 -3.68 -19.15
C GLY A 216 -10.15 -3.23 -17.97
N SER A 217 -10.01 -1.93 -17.72
CA SER A 217 -9.32 -1.34 -16.55
C SER A 217 -9.85 0.06 -16.21
N LEU A 218 -11.17 0.23 -16.15
CA LEU A 218 -11.80 1.52 -15.83
C LEU A 218 -11.46 1.94 -14.39
N GLY A 219 -11.11 3.20 -14.19
CA GLY A 219 -10.69 3.77 -12.91
C GLY A 219 -9.18 3.67 -12.64
N TYR A 220 -8.44 2.84 -13.39
CA TYR A 220 -7.02 2.58 -13.16
C TYR A 220 -6.13 3.24 -14.22
N SER A 221 -4.92 3.63 -13.82
CA SER A 221 -3.86 3.96 -14.79
C SER A 221 -3.39 2.68 -15.47
N HIS A 222 -3.17 2.76 -16.78
CA HIS A 222 -2.68 1.62 -17.57
C HIS A 222 -1.42 1.96 -18.38
N ALA A 223 -1.03 3.23 -18.42
CA ALA A 223 0.20 3.65 -19.08
C ALA A 223 0.80 4.89 -18.44
N SER A 224 2.13 4.95 -18.40
CA SER A 224 2.92 6.11 -18.02
C SER A 224 4.01 6.36 -19.06
N TYR A 225 4.26 7.62 -19.38
CA TYR A 225 5.22 8.07 -20.39
C TYR A 225 6.17 9.09 -19.78
N ARG A 226 7.47 9.00 -20.13
CA ARG A 226 8.49 10.02 -19.91
C ARG A 226 8.97 10.52 -21.28
N PHE A 227 8.70 11.79 -21.58
CA PHE A 227 9.08 12.41 -22.85
C PHE A 227 10.52 12.88 -22.85
N LEU A 228 11.16 12.76 -24.02
CA LEU A 228 12.46 13.31 -24.33
C LEU A 228 12.31 14.64 -25.09
N PRO A 229 13.35 15.50 -25.12
CA PRO A 229 13.30 16.77 -25.86
C PRO A 229 13.03 16.62 -27.37
N ASN A 230 13.33 15.46 -27.96
CA ASN A 230 13.05 15.14 -29.36
C ASN A 230 11.60 14.69 -29.62
N GLY A 231 10.75 14.63 -28.59
CA GLY A 231 9.34 14.20 -28.67
C GLY A 231 9.12 12.69 -28.61
N GLU A 232 10.18 11.87 -28.62
CA GLU A 232 10.06 10.44 -28.31
C GLU A 232 9.86 10.22 -26.80
N ALA A 233 9.44 9.02 -26.40
CA ALA A 233 9.17 8.74 -25.00
C ALA A 233 9.58 7.32 -24.60
N TYR A 234 10.06 7.21 -23.36
CA TYR A 234 10.02 5.97 -22.63
C TYR A 234 8.61 5.74 -22.12
N SER A 235 8.13 4.50 -22.13
CA SER A 235 6.79 4.22 -21.62
C SER A 235 6.69 2.89 -20.90
N THR A 236 5.88 2.87 -19.85
CA THR A 236 5.44 1.66 -19.15
C THR A 236 3.96 1.49 -19.40
N VAL A 237 3.56 0.39 -20.04
CA VAL A 237 2.16 0.13 -20.43
C VAL A 237 1.73 -1.22 -19.92
N VAL A 238 0.69 -1.25 -19.08
CA VAL A 238 -0.01 -2.49 -18.75
C VAL A 238 -0.84 -2.93 -19.95
N ALA A 239 -0.32 -3.94 -20.65
CA ALA A 239 -0.88 -4.45 -21.88
C ALA A 239 -2.14 -5.28 -21.62
N THR A 240 -2.15 -6.07 -20.53
CA THR A 240 -3.25 -6.96 -20.16
C THR A 240 -3.45 -7.00 -18.65
N PHE A 241 -4.69 -7.22 -18.24
CA PHE A 241 -5.12 -7.36 -16.85
C PHE A 241 -5.88 -8.68 -16.67
N ASP A 242 -5.91 -9.19 -15.44
CA ASP A 242 -6.87 -10.23 -15.07
C ASP A 242 -8.23 -9.61 -14.65
N THR A 243 -9.17 -10.47 -14.27
CA THR A 243 -10.53 -10.06 -13.84
C THR A 243 -10.54 -9.23 -12.56
N PHE A 244 -9.44 -9.19 -11.80
CA PHE A 244 -9.27 -8.39 -10.59
C PHE A 244 -8.46 -7.10 -10.87
N TYR A 245 -8.29 -6.73 -12.14
CA TYR A 245 -7.49 -5.58 -12.57
C TYR A 245 -6.01 -5.64 -12.15
N ARG A 246 -5.47 -6.84 -11.95
CA ARG A 246 -4.04 -7.02 -11.69
C ARG A 246 -3.26 -7.13 -13.01
N PRO A 247 -2.10 -6.47 -13.16
CA PRO A 247 -1.30 -6.53 -14.37
C PRO A 247 -0.80 -7.96 -14.69
N LEU A 248 -1.14 -8.47 -15.87
CA LEU A 248 -0.61 -9.75 -16.37
C LEU A 248 0.58 -9.56 -17.30
N THR A 249 0.63 -8.45 -18.03
CA THR A 249 1.75 -8.10 -18.90
C THR A 249 1.97 -6.60 -18.85
N THR A 250 3.20 -6.20 -18.52
CA THR A 250 3.65 -4.81 -18.50
C THR A 250 4.78 -4.65 -19.50
N ASN A 251 4.58 -3.78 -20.48
CA ASN A 251 5.54 -3.46 -21.52
C ASN A 251 6.36 -2.23 -21.12
N TYR A 252 7.68 -2.37 -21.11
CA TYR A 252 8.61 -1.25 -20.99
C TYR A 252 9.17 -0.95 -22.37
N THR A 253 8.83 0.20 -22.94
CA THR A 253 9.23 0.60 -24.28
C THR A 253 10.32 1.64 -24.20
N VAL A 254 11.41 1.37 -24.91
CA VAL A 254 12.58 2.22 -25.07
C VAL A 254 12.53 2.83 -26.48
N PRO A 255 12.63 4.16 -26.61
CA PRO A 255 12.44 4.86 -27.88
C PRO A 255 13.56 4.58 -28.90
N ALA A 256 13.27 4.83 -30.18
CA ALA A 256 14.17 4.51 -31.30
C ALA A 256 15.50 5.29 -31.24
N SER A 257 15.49 6.48 -30.62
CA SER A 257 16.69 7.28 -30.40
C SER A 257 17.78 6.57 -29.57
N GLU A 258 17.44 5.51 -28.83
CA GLU A 258 18.38 4.73 -28.02
C GLU A 258 19.09 3.62 -28.81
N GLY A 259 18.91 3.59 -30.14
CA GLY A 259 19.67 2.73 -31.04
C GLY A 259 19.50 1.24 -30.74
N LYS A 260 20.58 0.56 -30.33
CA LYS A 260 20.56 -0.88 -30.05
C LYS A 260 19.83 -1.26 -28.75
N LEU A 261 19.57 -0.30 -27.88
CA LEU A 261 18.76 -0.50 -26.67
C LEU A 261 17.26 -0.32 -26.93
N ALA A 262 16.88 0.25 -28.09
CA ALA A 262 15.50 0.49 -28.47
C ALA A 262 14.71 -0.82 -28.61
N GLY A 263 13.45 -0.81 -28.18
CA GLY A 263 12.60 -1.99 -28.22
C GLY A 263 11.49 -1.96 -27.18
N THR A 264 10.70 -3.03 -27.14
CA THR A 264 9.70 -3.26 -26.09
C THR A 264 10.05 -4.51 -25.32
N TYR A 265 10.14 -4.38 -24.00
CA TYR A 265 10.53 -5.42 -23.07
C TYR A 265 9.30 -5.83 -22.24
N PRO A 266 8.62 -6.93 -22.61
CA PRO A 266 7.43 -7.39 -21.89
C PRO A 266 7.82 -8.17 -20.63
N PHE A 267 7.39 -7.67 -19.47
CA PHE A 267 7.40 -8.42 -18.21
C PHE A 267 6.02 -9.00 -17.97
N THR A 268 5.96 -10.23 -17.44
CA THR A 268 4.68 -10.92 -17.21
C THR A 268 4.53 -11.33 -15.76
N THR A 269 3.30 -11.38 -15.29
CA THR A 269 2.95 -11.90 -13.97
C THR A 269 1.72 -12.79 -14.11
N ALA A 270 1.74 -13.95 -13.49
CA ALA A 270 0.57 -14.79 -13.31
C ALA A 270 0.30 -14.89 -11.81
N TYR A 271 -0.98 -14.89 -11.45
CA TYR A 271 -1.42 -14.94 -10.07
C TYR A 271 -2.20 -16.23 -9.81
N ASN A 272 -2.01 -16.77 -8.61
CA ASN A 272 -2.89 -17.76 -8.06
C ASN A 272 -4.24 -17.10 -7.70
N ARG A 273 -5.27 -17.93 -7.55
CA ARG A 273 -6.62 -17.49 -7.18
C ARG A 273 -6.66 -16.79 -5.83
N ASP A 274 -5.74 -17.14 -4.95
CA ASP A 274 -5.66 -16.65 -3.58
C ASP A 274 -4.94 -15.30 -3.43
N GLY A 275 -4.44 -14.73 -4.55
CA GLY A 275 -3.75 -13.45 -4.57
C GLY A 275 -2.24 -13.56 -4.80
N THR A 276 -1.62 -14.69 -4.45
CA THR A 276 -0.17 -14.87 -4.54
C THR A 276 0.33 -14.90 -5.98
N VAL A 277 1.62 -14.60 -6.19
CA VAL A 277 2.23 -14.59 -7.52
C VAL A 277 2.61 -16.02 -7.91
N ALA A 278 1.86 -16.62 -8.84
CA ALA A 278 2.17 -17.96 -9.35
C ALA A 278 3.48 -17.99 -10.12
N SER A 279 3.71 -16.97 -10.96
CA SER A 279 4.95 -16.82 -11.70
C SER A 279 5.19 -15.38 -12.15
N THR A 280 6.45 -15.01 -12.32
CA THR A 280 6.87 -13.81 -13.05
C THR A 280 7.64 -14.22 -14.30
N GLY A 281 7.65 -13.36 -15.32
CA GLY A 281 8.41 -13.57 -16.54
C GLY A 281 9.24 -12.36 -16.91
N VAL A 282 10.50 -12.63 -17.26
CA VAL A 282 11.51 -11.64 -17.64
C VAL A 282 11.84 -11.84 -19.12
N PRO A 283 11.85 -10.76 -19.95
CA PRO A 283 12.02 -10.88 -21.39
C PRO A 283 13.46 -11.24 -21.80
N ALA A 284 13.62 -11.86 -22.96
CA ALA A 284 14.94 -12.02 -23.59
C ALA A 284 15.57 -10.65 -23.87
N ALA A 285 16.81 -10.43 -23.40
CA ALA A 285 17.55 -9.20 -23.62
C ALA A 285 19.04 -9.38 -23.30
N GLY A 286 19.91 -8.64 -24.00
CA GLY A 286 21.35 -8.57 -23.75
C GLY A 286 22.07 -9.93 -23.70
N GLY A 287 21.67 -10.87 -24.57
CA GLY A 287 22.21 -12.24 -24.64
C GLY A 287 21.53 -13.25 -23.72
N LEU A 288 20.66 -12.81 -22.79
CA LEU A 288 19.92 -13.70 -21.90
C LEU A 288 18.55 -14.09 -22.51
N PRO A 289 18.14 -15.38 -22.41
CA PRO A 289 16.86 -15.84 -22.94
C PRO A 289 15.68 -15.39 -22.06
N THR A 290 14.46 -15.42 -22.60
CA THR A 290 13.24 -15.24 -21.82
C THR A 290 13.19 -16.29 -20.71
N GLU A 291 12.74 -15.88 -19.53
CA GLU A 291 12.67 -16.76 -18.37
C GLU A 291 11.35 -16.56 -17.61
N SER A 292 10.75 -17.66 -17.14
CA SER A 292 9.56 -17.65 -16.28
C SER A 292 9.92 -18.25 -14.92
N LEU A 293 9.90 -17.43 -13.89
CA LEU A 293 10.15 -17.80 -12.50
C LEU A 293 8.83 -18.22 -11.86
N LYS A 294 8.72 -19.48 -11.46
CA LYS A 294 7.54 -20.05 -10.81
C LYS A 294 7.76 -20.19 -9.33
N TYR A 295 6.73 -19.89 -8.55
CA TYR A 295 6.75 -19.93 -7.10
C TYR A 295 5.82 -21.02 -6.57
N THR A 296 6.21 -21.63 -5.45
CA THR A 296 5.31 -22.47 -4.64
C THR A 296 5.13 -21.83 -3.29
N TYR A 297 4.06 -22.20 -2.58
CA TYR A 297 3.65 -21.58 -1.33
C TYR A 297 3.22 -22.62 -0.30
N ASP A 298 3.36 -22.31 0.98
CA ASP A 298 2.69 -23.04 2.05
C ASP A 298 1.24 -22.57 2.26
N GLU A 299 0.55 -23.19 3.23
CA GLU A 299 -0.85 -22.88 3.57
C GLU A 299 -1.06 -21.44 4.09
N LEU A 300 0.01 -20.77 4.54
CA LEU A 300 0.00 -19.38 4.98
C LEU A 300 0.42 -18.42 3.85
N GLN A 301 0.44 -18.88 2.59
CA GLN A 301 0.79 -18.08 1.42
C GLN A 301 2.23 -17.55 1.42
N ARG A 302 3.14 -18.22 2.14
CA ARG A 302 4.56 -17.84 2.19
C ARG A 302 5.32 -18.66 1.14
N PRO A 303 6.23 -18.04 0.38
CA PRO A 303 6.89 -18.73 -0.71
C PRO A 303 7.83 -19.83 -0.16
N LEU A 304 7.84 -20.99 -0.81
CA LEU A 304 8.69 -22.14 -0.46
C LEU A 304 9.82 -22.40 -1.45
N THR A 305 9.56 -22.27 -2.75
CA THR A 305 10.55 -22.47 -3.81
C THR A 305 10.44 -21.43 -4.92
N MET A 306 11.51 -21.26 -5.69
CA MET A 306 11.55 -20.47 -6.92
C MET A 306 12.41 -21.16 -7.96
N ALA A 307 11.82 -21.46 -9.12
CA ALA A 307 12.50 -22.14 -10.21
C ALA A 307 12.00 -21.66 -11.58
N SER A 308 12.82 -21.84 -12.61
CA SER A 308 12.45 -21.65 -14.00
C SER A 308 12.73 -22.92 -14.81
N ALA A 309 12.43 -22.88 -16.11
CA ALA A 309 12.83 -23.94 -17.03
C ALA A 309 14.37 -24.03 -17.22
N THR A 310 15.11 -22.95 -16.93
CA THR A 310 16.56 -22.88 -17.13
C THR A 310 17.34 -23.22 -15.86
N SER A 311 16.82 -22.91 -14.67
CA SER A 311 17.49 -23.18 -13.40
C SER A 311 16.50 -23.23 -12.25
N THR A 312 16.79 -24.05 -11.24
CA THR A 312 16.21 -23.81 -9.90
C THR A 312 17.06 -22.75 -9.21
N TYR A 313 16.44 -21.87 -8.42
CA TYR A 313 17.17 -20.86 -7.64
C TYR A 313 17.00 -21.10 -6.17
N VAL A 314 15.75 -21.23 -5.71
CA VAL A 314 15.41 -21.57 -4.33
C VAL A 314 14.85 -22.98 -4.30
N THR A 315 15.63 -23.90 -3.74
CA THR A 315 15.26 -25.32 -3.60
C THR A 315 14.42 -25.59 -2.34
N GLY A 316 14.43 -24.67 -1.38
CA GLY A 316 13.60 -24.75 -0.18
C GLY A 316 13.72 -23.52 0.71
N THR A 317 12.67 -23.27 1.47
CA THR A 317 12.55 -22.16 2.43
C THR A 317 11.97 -22.69 3.74
N VAL A 318 12.53 -22.26 4.87
CA VAL A 318 11.98 -22.57 6.20
C VAL A 318 11.51 -21.27 6.83
N TRP A 319 10.28 -21.28 7.33
CA TRP A 319 9.65 -20.16 8.02
C TRP A 319 9.36 -20.55 9.46
N SER A 320 9.45 -19.59 10.38
CA SER A 320 8.91 -19.76 11.74
C SER A 320 7.38 -19.84 11.68
N ASN A 321 6.74 -20.29 12.76
CA ASN A 321 5.27 -20.28 12.83
C ASN A 321 4.69 -18.85 12.84
N THR A 322 5.50 -17.85 13.17
CA THR A 322 5.16 -16.41 13.15
C THR A 322 5.56 -15.72 11.84
N SER A 323 6.00 -16.47 10.82
CA SER A 323 6.36 -15.97 9.48
C SER A 323 7.66 -15.17 9.39
N GLN A 324 8.61 -15.44 10.29
CA GLN A 324 10.01 -15.04 10.12
C GLN A 324 10.73 -16.02 9.21
N LEU A 325 11.62 -15.53 8.35
CA LEU A 325 12.40 -16.36 7.45
C LEU A 325 13.55 -17.00 8.22
N LEU A 326 13.55 -18.31 8.42
CA LEU A 326 14.59 -19.02 9.18
C LEU A 326 15.71 -19.56 8.28
N GLN A 327 15.37 -20.00 7.07
CA GLN A 327 16.37 -20.56 6.15
C GLN A 327 15.99 -20.35 4.68
N LEU A 328 16.99 -20.04 3.85
CA LEU A 328 16.92 -20.13 2.38
C LEU A 328 17.94 -21.16 1.89
N SER A 329 17.51 -21.98 0.94
CA SER A 329 18.37 -22.97 0.28
C SER A 329 18.46 -22.69 -1.20
N LEU A 330 19.66 -22.36 -1.67
CA LEU A 330 19.91 -21.86 -3.02
C LEU A 330 20.78 -22.85 -3.81
N SER A 331 20.40 -23.19 -5.04
CA SER A 331 21.23 -24.01 -5.95
C SER A 331 20.68 -24.00 -7.37
N THR A 332 21.57 -23.90 -8.36
CA THR A 332 21.27 -24.09 -9.80
C THR A 332 21.61 -25.51 -10.30
N GLY A 333 21.91 -26.44 -9.37
CA GLY A 333 22.42 -27.79 -9.66
C GLY A 333 23.87 -28.01 -9.22
N GLY A 334 24.61 -26.94 -8.92
CA GLY A 334 25.92 -26.98 -8.26
C GLY A 334 25.82 -27.07 -6.73
N PRO A 335 26.92 -26.77 -6.00
CA PRO A 335 26.93 -26.74 -4.54
C PRO A 335 25.77 -25.90 -3.97
N ARG A 336 25.07 -26.43 -2.96
CA ARG A 336 23.97 -25.73 -2.29
C ARG A 336 24.51 -24.61 -1.40
N THR A 337 23.97 -23.40 -1.53
CA THR A 337 24.21 -22.29 -0.61
C THR A 337 23.04 -22.18 0.35
N GLU A 338 23.28 -22.34 1.65
CA GLU A 338 22.26 -22.21 2.69
C GLU A 338 22.48 -20.93 3.47
N LYS A 339 21.42 -20.11 3.57
CA LYS A 339 21.40 -18.92 4.43
C LYS A 339 20.48 -19.22 5.61
N ASN A 340 20.97 -19.07 6.85
CA ASN A 340 20.15 -19.27 8.05
C ASN A 340 20.06 -17.97 8.83
N PHE A 341 18.90 -17.72 9.45
CA PHE A 341 18.61 -16.54 10.25
C PHE A 341 18.05 -16.97 11.61
N TYR A 342 18.52 -16.32 12.66
CA TYR A 342 18.13 -16.58 14.04
C TYR A 342 17.64 -15.28 14.66
N TYR A 343 16.52 -15.35 15.37
CA TYR A 343 15.85 -14.19 15.93
C TYR A 343 15.76 -14.30 17.45
N GLU A 344 15.90 -13.16 18.11
CA GLU A 344 15.75 -13.02 19.55
C GLU A 344 14.29 -13.28 19.93
N LYS A 345 14.09 -14.14 20.93
CA LYS A 345 12.77 -14.37 21.49
C LYS A 345 12.24 -13.06 22.08
N GLY A 346 11.06 -12.67 21.63
CA GLY A 346 10.31 -11.56 22.19
C GLY A 346 10.54 -10.23 21.48
N THR A 347 11.74 -9.91 20.99
CA THR A 347 11.93 -8.68 20.19
C THR A 347 11.89 -8.93 18.70
N ASP A 348 12.00 -10.20 18.28
CA ASP A 348 12.12 -10.61 16.88
C ASP A 348 13.30 -9.96 16.13
N ARG A 349 14.28 -9.40 16.86
CA ARG A 349 15.53 -8.85 16.30
C ARG A 349 16.42 -9.98 15.79
N LEU A 350 17.09 -9.77 14.66
CA LEU A 350 18.04 -10.74 14.10
C LEU A 350 19.27 -10.86 15.01
N THR A 351 19.49 -11.99 15.66
CA THR A 351 20.68 -12.19 16.52
C THR A 351 21.84 -12.81 15.77
N ARG A 352 21.55 -13.61 14.74
CA ARG A 352 22.58 -14.31 13.97
C ARG A 352 22.16 -14.58 12.53
N ALA A 353 23.10 -14.49 11.59
CA ALA A 353 22.92 -14.88 10.20
C ALA A 353 24.13 -15.66 9.67
N THR A 354 23.90 -16.83 9.07
CA THR A 354 24.98 -17.68 8.55
C THR A 354 24.85 -17.97 7.07
N VAL A 355 25.98 -18.17 6.38
CA VAL A 355 26.03 -18.65 5.00
C VAL A 355 26.90 -19.90 4.93
N LYS A 356 26.33 -21.02 4.49
CA LYS A 356 27.02 -22.29 4.27
C LYS A 356 27.05 -22.63 2.78
N VAL A 357 28.16 -23.17 2.28
CA VAL A 357 28.32 -23.51 0.86
C VAL A 357 28.74 -24.97 0.69
N GLY A 358 27.94 -25.74 -0.05
CA GLY A 358 28.16 -27.16 -0.27
C GLY A 358 28.03 -28.00 1.02
N SER A 359 28.74 -29.11 1.07
CA SER A 359 28.76 -30.03 2.22
C SER A 359 29.91 -29.73 3.20
N THR A 360 30.49 -28.53 3.18
CA THR A 360 31.59 -28.16 4.08
C THR A 360 31.12 -28.21 5.54
N ALA A 361 32.03 -28.60 6.44
CA ALA A 361 31.75 -28.56 7.88
C ALA A 361 31.71 -27.13 8.43
N THR A 362 32.42 -26.20 7.77
CA THR A 362 32.50 -24.78 8.13
C THR A 362 31.51 -23.93 7.33
N VAL A 363 31.07 -22.82 7.93
CA VAL A 363 30.30 -21.77 7.26
C VAL A 363 31.25 -20.77 6.59
N ALA A 364 30.80 -20.17 5.49
CA ALA A 364 31.52 -19.10 4.79
C ALA A 364 31.36 -17.73 5.47
N LYS A 365 30.32 -17.58 6.30
CA LYS A 365 30.00 -16.37 7.05
C LYS A 365 29.15 -16.72 8.27
N ASP A 366 29.44 -16.11 9.42
CA ASP A 366 28.75 -16.35 10.70
C ASP A 366 28.61 -15.04 11.49
N GLN A 367 27.60 -14.25 11.11
CA GLN A 367 27.36 -12.94 11.70
C GLN A 367 26.51 -13.02 12.96
N HIS A 368 26.94 -12.37 14.03
CA HIS A 368 26.17 -12.18 15.26
C HIS A 368 25.95 -10.69 15.54
N TYR A 369 24.82 -10.37 16.16
CA TYR A 369 24.37 -9.02 16.47
C TYR A 369 24.03 -8.89 17.95
N SER A 370 24.55 -7.84 18.60
CA SER A 370 24.15 -7.47 19.96
C SER A 370 23.50 -6.09 19.99
N TYR A 371 22.51 -5.90 20.84
CA TYR A 371 21.70 -4.68 20.91
C TYR A 371 21.66 -4.08 22.31
N ASP A 372 21.37 -2.79 22.41
CA ASP A 372 20.77 -2.23 23.63
C ASP A 372 19.24 -2.44 23.65
N GLN A 373 18.59 -2.03 24.75
CA GLN A 373 17.15 -2.26 24.94
C GLN A 373 16.30 -1.49 23.92
N SER A 374 16.74 -0.30 23.50
CA SER A 374 16.09 0.48 22.44
C SER A 374 16.34 -0.06 21.02
N GLY A 375 17.32 -0.94 20.86
CA GLY A 375 17.60 -1.65 19.62
C GLY A 375 18.75 -1.08 18.81
N ASN A 376 19.56 -0.19 19.38
CA ASN A 376 20.79 0.22 18.70
C ASN A 376 21.75 -0.97 18.64
N VAL A 377 22.36 -1.18 17.47
CA VAL A 377 23.33 -2.26 17.27
C VAL A 377 24.64 -1.89 17.95
N LEU A 378 25.03 -2.63 18.97
CA LEU A 378 26.27 -2.41 19.74
C LEU A 378 27.47 -3.16 19.16
N SER A 379 27.24 -4.27 18.45
CA SER A 379 28.29 -4.99 17.75
C SER A 379 27.74 -5.84 16.60
N ILE A 380 28.60 -6.06 15.60
CA ILE A 380 28.43 -7.06 14.53
C ILE A 380 29.71 -7.88 14.48
N THR A 381 29.62 -9.18 14.73
CA THR A 381 30.80 -10.07 14.71
C THR A 381 30.66 -11.14 13.63
N ASP A 382 31.65 -11.29 12.77
CA ASP A 382 31.77 -12.43 11.84
C ASP A 382 32.77 -13.43 12.42
N THR A 383 32.25 -14.55 12.92
CA THR A 383 33.05 -15.60 13.55
C THR A 383 33.51 -16.69 12.57
N ALA A 384 33.12 -16.59 11.30
CA ALA A 384 33.65 -17.45 10.25
C ALA A 384 35.09 -17.04 9.94
N ALA A 385 36.05 -17.97 10.11
CA ALA A 385 37.41 -17.75 9.67
C ALA A 385 37.43 -17.69 8.12
N PRO A 386 37.85 -16.57 7.49
CA PRO A 386 38.01 -16.55 6.04
C PRO A 386 39.06 -17.58 5.63
N ALA A 387 38.91 -18.18 4.43
CA ALA A 387 39.82 -19.23 3.94
C ALA A 387 41.32 -18.84 3.91
N SER A 388 41.64 -17.56 4.13
CA SER A 388 42.98 -16.97 4.10
C SER A 388 43.45 -16.31 5.41
N SER A 389 42.65 -16.24 6.50
CA SER A 389 43.12 -15.74 7.81
C SER A 389 42.43 -16.42 9.00
N SER A 390 43.16 -16.57 10.10
CA SER A 390 42.63 -17.04 11.39
C SER A 390 42.02 -15.91 12.24
N THR A 391 41.73 -14.74 11.64
CA THR A 391 41.33 -13.52 12.36
C THR A 391 39.84 -13.24 12.17
N LEU A 392 39.12 -13.03 13.29
CA LEU A 392 37.68 -12.76 13.32
C LEU A 392 37.42 -11.27 13.07
N ASP A 393 36.29 -10.95 12.44
CA ASP A 393 35.88 -9.56 12.18
C ASP A 393 34.87 -9.12 13.24
N VAL A 394 35.35 -8.49 14.31
CA VAL A 394 34.50 -7.96 15.39
C VAL A 394 34.37 -6.47 15.17
N GLN A 395 33.17 -5.96 14.93
CA GLN A 395 32.89 -4.52 14.87
C GLN A 395 32.10 -4.10 16.10
N CYS A 396 32.54 -3.04 16.77
CA CYS A 396 31.91 -2.46 17.95
C CYS A 396 31.44 -1.05 17.66
N PHE A 397 30.32 -0.64 18.26
CA PHE A 397 29.68 0.66 18.02
C PHE A 397 29.34 1.35 19.33
N ALA A 398 29.53 2.66 19.39
CA ALA A 398 29.10 3.50 20.51
C ALA A 398 28.23 4.65 20.02
N TYR A 399 27.27 5.05 20.85
CA TYR A 399 26.28 6.08 20.56
C TYR A 399 26.30 7.17 21.63
N ASP A 400 25.92 8.39 21.25
CA ASP A 400 25.62 9.45 22.22
C ASP A 400 24.20 9.32 22.81
N GLY A 401 23.83 10.19 23.76
CA GLY A 401 22.50 10.17 24.38
C GLY A 401 21.34 10.56 23.46
N GLN A 402 21.64 10.96 22.21
CA GLN A 402 20.64 11.15 21.16
C GLN A 402 20.61 9.97 20.17
N ALA A 403 21.22 8.83 20.54
CA ALA A 403 21.29 7.60 19.73
C ALA A 403 22.03 7.77 18.39
N ARG A 404 22.98 8.70 18.30
CA ARG A 404 23.81 8.94 17.10
C ARG A 404 25.15 8.24 17.24
N LEU A 405 25.64 7.64 16.17
CA LEU A 405 26.90 6.89 16.15
C LEU A 405 28.09 7.84 16.36
N VAL A 406 28.88 7.60 17.41
CA VAL A 406 30.07 8.41 17.75
C VAL A 406 31.38 7.66 17.57
N ASP A 407 31.39 6.33 17.67
CA ASP A 407 32.56 5.50 17.41
C ASP A 407 32.17 4.19 16.73
N ALA A 408 32.99 3.76 15.78
CA ALA A 408 32.97 2.42 15.21
C ALA A 408 34.40 1.90 15.08
N TRP A 409 34.69 0.70 15.58
CA TRP A 409 36.05 0.14 15.55
C TRP A 409 36.05 -1.38 15.52
N THR A 410 37.20 -1.95 15.11
CA THR A 410 37.43 -3.40 15.08
C THR A 410 38.54 -3.81 16.04
N PRO A 411 38.25 -4.20 17.29
CA PRO A 411 39.28 -4.68 18.21
C PRO A 411 39.78 -6.06 17.79
N ALA A 412 41.05 -6.35 18.06
CA ALA A 412 41.58 -7.70 17.98
C ALA A 412 40.86 -8.61 18.97
N ALA A 413 40.40 -9.76 18.49
CA ALA A 413 39.60 -10.69 19.27
C ALA A 413 40.00 -12.14 19.04
N THR A 414 39.81 -12.96 20.08
CA THR A 414 39.80 -14.41 20.03
C THR A 414 38.36 -14.90 19.86
N ALA A 415 38.16 -16.19 19.55
CA ALA A 415 36.82 -16.79 19.51
C ALA A 415 36.03 -16.55 20.81
N THR A 416 36.67 -16.64 21.98
CA THR A 416 36.02 -16.41 23.27
C THR A 416 35.62 -14.95 23.50
N THR A 417 36.45 -14.00 23.07
CA THR A 417 36.18 -12.57 23.28
C THR A 417 35.30 -11.94 22.19
N ALA A 418 35.12 -12.64 21.06
CA ALA A 418 34.20 -12.29 19.98
C ALA A 418 32.76 -12.78 20.21
N GLU A 419 32.54 -13.67 21.18
CA GLU A 419 31.24 -14.25 21.49
C GLU A 419 30.28 -13.22 22.11
N GLY A 420 29.16 -13.00 21.44
CA GLY A 420 28.05 -12.19 21.94
C GLY A 420 26.95 -12.02 20.90
N GLU A 421 25.70 -12.14 21.33
CA GLU A 421 24.50 -11.86 20.54
C GLU A 421 23.32 -11.48 21.46
N GLY A 422 22.30 -10.83 20.91
CA GLY A 422 21.07 -10.46 21.62
C GLY A 422 21.11 -9.11 22.34
N THR A 423 19.99 -8.77 22.96
CA THR A 423 19.74 -7.51 23.67
C THR A 423 20.27 -7.56 25.10
N ILE A 424 21.20 -6.66 25.45
CA ILE A 424 21.77 -6.61 26.80
C ILE A 424 20.84 -5.94 27.80
N GLY A 425 21.04 -6.24 29.09
CA GLY A 425 20.33 -5.59 30.20
C GLY A 425 18.94 -6.14 30.50
N GLY A 426 18.50 -7.22 29.83
CA GLY A 426 17.28 -7.94 30.15
C GLY A 426 17.39 -8.81 31.42
N THR A 427 16.33 -9.54 31.73
CA THR A 427 16.35 -10.55 32.82
C THR A 427 17.26 -11.73 32.45
N ALA A 428 17.83 -12.41 33.45
CA ALA A 428 18.89 -13.41 33.24
C ALA A 428 18.57 -14.50 32.21
N ASP A 429 17.31 -14.93 32.10
CA ASP A 429 16.89 -15.98 31.16
C ASP A 429 16.77 -15.50 29.70
N TYR A 430 16.74 -14.18 29.47
CA TYR A 430 16.54 -13.54 28.16
C TYR A 430 17.58 -12.47 27.84
N ALA A 431 18.58 -12.28 28.71
CA ALA A 431 19.63 -11.30 28.51
C ALA A 431 20.62 -11.78 27.45
N GLY A 432 20.76 -11.00 26.39
CA GLY A 432 21.86 -11.13 25.45
C GLY A 432 23.20 -10.74 26.05
N LYS A 433 24.26 -11.00 25.29
CA LYS A 433 25.64 -10.71 25.68
C LYS A 433 26.31 -9.90 24.58
N LYS A 434 26.96 -8.79 24.94
CA LYS A 434 27.86 -8.08 24.03
C LYS A 434 29.24 -8.79 24.03
N PRO A 435 29.95 -8.87 22.88
CA PRO A 435 31.32 -9.37 22.85
C PRO A 435 32.22 -8.62 23.83
N THR A 436 32.99 -9.35 24.65
CA THR A 436 33.85 -8.73 25.67
C THR A 436 35.02 -7.95 25.06
N ALA A 437 35.37 -8.24 23.80
CA ALA A 437 36.29 -7.40 23.03
C ALA A 437 35.78 -5.96 22.83
N CYS A 438 34.47 -5.73 22.92
CA CYS A 438 33.82 -4.42 22.82
C CYS A 438 33.63 -3.72 24.18
N ASP A 439 34.12 -4.28 25.29
CA ASP A 439 33.99 -3.65 26.62
C ASP A 439 35.09 -2.62 26.88
N ALA A 440 36.26 -2.82 26.28
CA ALA A 440 37.37 -1.87 26.39
C ALA A 440 37.18 -0.71 25.41
N ALA A 441 37.66 0.48 25.80
CA ALA A 441 37.70 1.63 24.92
C ALA A 441 38.55 1.32 23.65
N PRO A 442 38.24 1.89 22.47
CA PRO A 442 38.84 1.52 21.19
C PRO A 442 40.37 1.54 21.14
N SER A 443 41.02 2.39 21.93
CA SER A 443 42.48 2.54 21.99
C SER A 443 43.19 1.55 22.93
N THR A 444 42.44 0.72 23.67
CA THR A 444 42.99 -0.17 24.71
C THR A 444 43.61 -1.44 24.12
N ASN A 445 42.97 -2.00 23.09
CA ASN A 445 43.39 -3.23 22.43
C ASN A 445 43.84 -2.92 21.00
N PRO A 446 44.82 -3.64 20.44
CA PRO A 446 45.16 -3.53 19.02
C PRO A 446 43.92 -3.71 18.15
N LEU A 447 43.86 -3.02 17.01
CA LEU A 447 42.81 -3.27 16.03
C LEU A 447 43.06 -4.60 15.30
N GLY A 448 42.00 -5.29 14.90
CA GLY A 448 42.08 -6.63 14.32
C GLY A 448 41.07 -6.92 13.22
N GLY A 449 40.98 -8.20 12.85
CA GLY A 449 40.16 -8.66 11.75
C GLY A 449 40.80 -8.50 10.36
N PRO A 450 40.08 -8.89 9.30
CA PRO A 450 40.59 -8.90 7.92
C PRO A 450 40.73 -7.51 7.28
N SER A 451 40.09 -6.48 7.85
CA SER A 451 40.25 -5.09 7.42
C SER A 451 40.05 -4.14 8.62
N PRO A 452 41.07 -3.99 9.50
CA PRO A 452 40.94 -3.23 10.72
C PRO A 452 40.65 -1.74 10.46
N TYR A 453 39.77 -1.14 11.26
CA TYR A 453 39.50 0.30 11.25
C TYR A 453 39.08 0.81 12.63
N TRP A 454 39.20 2.12 12.82
CA TRP A 454 38.53 2.86 13.88
C TRP A 454 38.21 4.26 13.38
N THR A 455 36.96 4.69 13.51
CA THR A 455 36.51 6.03 13.16
C THR A 455 35.64 6.60 14.28
N SER A 456 35.90 7.86 14.63
CA SER A 456 35.12 8.63 15.59
C SER A 456 34.44 9.81 14.91
N TRP A 457 33.22 10.14 15.32
CA TRP A 457 32.44 11.26 14.79
C TRP A 457 32.00 12.21 15.91
N SER A 458 31.95 13.49 15.59
CA SER A 458 31.28 14.51 16.40
C SER A 458 30.14 15.12 15.62
N VAL A 459 28.99 15.28 16.26
CA VAL A 459 27.76 15.81 15.66
C VAL A 459 27.20 16.92 16.54
N ASP A 460 26.85 18.05 15.94
CA ASP A 460 26.25 19.17 16.65
C ASP A 460 24.75 18.98 16.95
N ASP A 461 24.12 19.95 17.61
CA ASP A 461 22.74 19.85 18.08
C ASP A 461 21.68 19.76 16.95
N ILE A 462 22.04 20.08 15.69
CA ILE A 462 21.15 19.97 14.51
C ILE A 462 21.56 18.81 13.58
N GLY A 463 22.37 17.87 14.08
CA GLY A 463 22.70 16.65 13.34
C GLY A 463 23.81 16.82 12.30
N ASN A 464 24.51 17.96 12.27
CA ASN A 464 25.66 18.14 11.38
C ASN A 464 26.90 17.47 11.95
N ARG A 465 27.54 16.59 11.16
CA ARG A 465 28.86 16.03 11.47
C ARG A 465 29.89 17.15 11.44
N THR A 466 30.46 17.53 12.57
CA THR A 466 31.46 18.61 12.68
C THR A 466 32.89 18.10 12.59
N GLN A 467 33.12 16.85 12.98
CA GLN A 467 34.42 16.20 12.91
C GLN A 467 34.29 14.71 12.61
N GLU A 468 35.27 14.17 11.88
CA GLU A 468 35.52 12.75 11.70
C GLU A 468 37.01 12.50 11.90
N ILE A 469 37.35 11.57 12.79
CA ILE A 469 38.74 11.14 13.01
C ILE A 469 38.85 9.71 12.53
N ARG A 470 39.62 9.48 11.48
CA ARG A 470 40.02 8.15 11.01
C ARG A 470 41.33 7.80 11.72
N HIS A 471 41.26 6.88 12.67
CA HIS A 471 42.41 6.52 13.48
C HIS A 471 43.31 5.54 12.73
N ASP A 472 44.62 5.73 12.91
CA ASP A 472 45.60 4.85 12.28
C ASP A 472 45.47 3.41 12.82
N PRO A 473 45.46 2.38 11.96
CA PRO A 473 45.32 0.98 12.39
C PRO A 473 46.38 0.49 13.38
N SER A 474 47.55 1.15 13.46
CA SER A 474 48.59 0.84 14.46
C SER A 474 48.40 1.60 15.79
N LEU A 475 47.27 2.30 15.95
CA LEU A 475 46.91 3.12 17.10
C LEU A 475 47.90 4.26 17.39
N ASN A 476 48.56 4.75 16.35
CA ASN A 476 49.45 5.89 16.46
C ASN A 476 48.67 7.18 16.20
N ALA A 477 48.33 7.93 17.25
CA ALA A 477 47.57 9.16 17.15
C ALA A 477 48.21 10.23 16.24
N ALA A 478 49.54 10.25 16.11
CA ALA A 478 50.24 11.17 15.20
C ALA A 478 50.03 10.82 13.71
N LYS A 479 49.50 9.63 13.44
CA LYS A 479 49.14 9.16 12.09
C LYS A 479 47.63 9.24 11.81
N ASN A 480 46.84 9.75 12.75
CA ASN A 480 45.41 9.93 12.53
C ASN A 480 45.15 10.91 11.40
N THR A 481 44.06 10.67 10.69
CA THR A 481 43.51 11.63 9.73
C THR A 481 42.29 12.29 10.36
N THR A 482 42.33 13.61 10.49
CA THR A 482 41.24 14.39 11.09
C THR A 482 40.57 15.24 10.02
N ARG A 483 39.28 14.99 9.79
CA ARG A 483 38.43 15.78 8.90
C ARG A 483 37.55 16.69 9.75
N THR A 484 37.63 17.99 9.49
CA THR A 484 36.80 19.02 10.13
C THR A 484 35.85 19.57 9.09
N PHE A 485 34.56 19.53 9.39
CA PHE A 485 33.48 19.90 8.49
C PHE A 485 32.98 21.30 8.85
N THR A 486 32.88 22.15 7.84
CA THR A 486 32.33 23.49 7.95
C THR A 486 31.00 23.52 7.21
N TYR A 487 30.00 24.10 7.88
CA TYR A 487 28.66 24.38 7.39
C TYR A 487 28.47 25.88 7.50
N GLN A 488 27.68 26.47 6.61
CA GLN A 488 27.50 27.91 6.53
C GLN A 488 28.86 28.61 6.44
N ASP A 489 29.38 28.83 5.22
CA ASP A 489 30.16 30.07 5.10
C ASP A 489 29.10 31.15 5.22
N GLY A 490 29.19 31.93 6.30
CA GLY A 490 28.27 33.02 6.50
C GLY A 490 28.30 33.85 5.23
N ASP A 491 27.14 34.07 4.67
CA ASP A 491 26.99 35.18 3.77
C ASP A 491 27.71 36.41 4.37
N GLN A 492 28.56 37.04 3.56
CA GLN A 492 29.19 38.31 3.92
C GLN A 492 28.17 39.46 4.02
N ASP A 493 26.88 39.23 3.70
CA ASP A 493 25.76 40.19 3.68
C ASP A 493 24.48 39.82 4.47
N GLY A 494 24.19 38.54 4.77
CA GLY A 494 23.12 38.06 5.67
C GLY A 494 21.82 37.52 5.04
N THR A 495 21.79 37.26 3.74
CA THR A 495 20.77 36.65 2.88
C THR A 495 20.96 35.13 2.67
N PRO A 496 20.15 34.27 3.33
CA PRO A 496 20.16 32.82 3.04
C PRO A 496 19.67 32.50 1.61
N GLY A 497 20.30 31.52 0.96
CA GLY A 497 19.82 30.97 -0.32
C GLY A 497 20.41 31.62 -1.57
N GLU A 498 21.63 32.16 -1.51
CA GLU A 498 22.38 32.56 -2.70
C GLU A 498 23.08 31.38 -3.37
N THR A 499 23.31 31.45 -4.69
CA THR A 499 23.99 30.37 -5.42
C THR A 499 25.47 30.36 -5.08
N GLY A 500 25.99 29.23 -4.64
CA GLY A 500 27.41 29.05 -4.30
C GLY A 500 27.70 28.89 -2.81
N ASP A 501 26.78 29.31 -1.94
CA ASP A 501 26.89 29.19 -0.49
C ASP A 501 26.10 27.99 0.05
N GLY A 502 26.40 27.59 1.29
CA GLY A 502 25.74 26.49 1.97
C GLY A 502 24.74 26.96 3.03
N GLY A 503 23.53 26.39 3.01
CA GLY A 503 22.54 26.44 4.08
C GLY A 503 22.99 25.76 5.38
N PRO A 504 22.14 25.72 6.43
CA PRO A 504 22.49 25.21 7.75
C PRO A 504 22.99 23.77 7.78
N HIS A 505 22.56 22.91 6.87
CA HIS A 505 22.95 21.49 6.85
C HIS A 505 23.87 21.11 5.68
N GLN A 506 24.24 22.09 4.85
CA GLN A 506 25.08 21.91 3.68
C GLN A 506 26.57 22.07 4.06
N VAL A 507 27.35 21.03 3.82
CA VAL A 507 28.81 21.07 4.04
C VAL A 507 29.42 21.94 2.96
N THR A 508 30.13 23.01 3.31
CA THR A 508 30.81 23.88 2.32
C THR A 508 32.28 23.53 2.20
N LYS A 509 32.87 23.01 3.28
CA LYS A 509 34.30 22.68 3.33
C LYS A 509 34.57 21.49 4.25
N VAL A 510 35.49 20.64 3.83
CA VAL A 510 36.11 19.63 4.68
C VAL A 510 37.61 19.85 4.69
N ALA A 511 38.15 20.30 5.82
CA ALA A 511 39.58 20.41 6.05
C ALA A 511 40.10 19.09 6.62
N GLU A 512 41.01 18.44 5.91
CA GLU A 512 41.54 17.13 6.28
C GLU A 512 43.02 17.26 6.64
N THR A 513 43.35 17.12 7.92
CA THR A 513 44.72 17.02 8.39
C THR A 513 45.17 15.57 8.29
N THR A 514 46.17 15.30 7.44
CA THR A 514 46.75 13.97 7.27
C THR A 514 48.23 13.96 7.68
N PRO A 515 48.82 12.78 7.96
CA PRO A 515 50.25 12.67 8.25
C PRO A 515 51.14 13.04 7.05
N THR A 516 50.57 13.06 5.85
CA THR A 516 51.27 13.35 4.59
C THR A 516 51.07 14.78 4.09
N GLY A 517 50.36 15.61 4.87
CA GLY A 517 50.02 17.00 4.53
C GLY A 517 48.52 17.25 4.55
N ASP A 518 48.14 18.50 4.79
CA ASP A 518 46.75 18.91 4.84
C ASP A 518 46.12 18.90 3.43
N ARG A 519 44.85 18.53 3.38
CA ARG A 519 44.00 18.54 2.18
C ARG A 519 42.73 19.32 2.47
N GLN A 520 42.12 19.83 1.41
CA GLN A 520 40.86 20.53 1.50
C GLN A 520 39.91 20.03 0.42
N GLN A 521 38.67 19.82 0.82
CA GLN A 521 37.54 19.60 -0.08
C GLN A 521 36.59 20.79 0.04
N THR A 522 35.99 21.21 -1.06
CA THR A 522 35.02 22.32 -1.09
C THR A 522 33.78 21.94 -1.87
N TYR A 523 32.64 22.45 -1.45
CA TYR A 523 31.33 22.11 -1.99
C TYR A 523 30.52 23.39 -2.19
N GLN A 524 29.73 23.43 -3.26
CA GLN A 524 28.86 24.55 -3.61
C GLN A 524 27.47 24.03 -3.94
N TYR A 525 26.44 24.83 -3.66
CA TYR A 525 25.03 24.42 -3.81
C TYR A 525 24.24 25.40 -4.66
N ASP A 526 23.16 24.91 -5.26
CA ASP A 526 22.13 25.76 -5.86
C ASP A 526 21.18 26.30 -4.78
N VAL A 527 20.33 27.25 -5.17
CA VAL A 527 19.40 27.90 -4.21
C VAL A 527 18.26 26.98 -3.73
N SER A 528 18.20 25.72 -4.20
CA SER A 528 17.30 24.65 -3.77
C SER A 528 18.05 23.60 -2.96
N GLY A 529 19.33 23.84 -2.67
CA GLY A 529 20.18 23.01 -1.85
C GLY A 529 20.76 21.78 -2.54
N ASN A 530 20.67 21.64 -3.86
CA ASN A 530 21.38 20.57 -4.54
C ASN A 530 22.87 20.91 -4.70
N THR A 531 23.78 19.96 -4.48
CA THR A 531 25.21 20.19 -4.70
C THR A 531 25.47 20.48 -6.18
N LEU A 532 26.05 21.65 -6.50
CA LEU A 532 26.45 22.05 -7.85
C LEU A 532 27.89 21.66 -8.17
N LYS A 533 28.79 21.79 -7.20
CA LYS A 533 30.20 21.46 -7.38
C LYS A 533 30.75 20.82 -6.13
N ARG A 534 31.65 19.86 -6.34
CA ARG A 534 32.53 19.35 -5.29
C ARG A 534 33.94 19.26 -5.83
N THR A 535 34.89 19.80 -5.08
CA THR A 535 36.31 19.75 -5.38
C THR A 535 36.97 18.85 -4.35
N ILE A 536 37.44 17.68 -4.78
CA ILE A 536 38.03 16.65 -3.91
C ILE A 536 39.43 16.35 -4.42
N GLY A 537 40.45 16.52 -3.57
CA GLY A 537 41.84 16.28 -3.98
C GLY A 537 42.38 17.23 -5.06
N GLY A 538 41.70 18.36 -5.31
CA GLY A 538 42.00 19.30 -6.40
C GLY A 538 41.17 19.07 -7.67
N ASP A 539 40.53 17.90 -7.78
CA ASP A 539 39.67 17.55 -8.90
C ASP A 539 38.26 18.11 -8.66
N THR A 540 37.80 18.96 -9.57
CA THR A 540 36.46 19.57 -9.49
C THR A 540 35.47 18.80 -10.34
N GLN A 541 34.42 18.29 -9.70
CA GLN A 541 33.25 17.73 -10.36
C GLN A 541 32.10 18.74 -10.31
N SER A 542 31.41 18.92 -11.45
CA SER A 542 30.20 19.75 -11.56
C SER A 542 28.96 18.86 -11.75
N LEU A 543 27.82 19.27 -11.19
CA LEU A 543 26.58 18.51 -11.10
C LEU A 543 25.38 19.34 -11.57
N ASP A 544 24.63 18.83 -12.55
CA ASP A 544 23.47 19.50 -13.15
C ASP A 544 22.16 18.81 -12.74
N TRP A 545 21.17 19.61 -12.32
CA TRP A 545 19.90 19.11 -11.76
C TRP A 545 18.69 19.59 -12.55
N ASP A 546 17.66 18.74 -12.69
CA ASP A 546 16.39 19.13 -13.31
C ASP A 546 15.41 19.81 -12.34
N ALA A 547 14.30 20.33 -12.88
CA ALA A 547 13.23 20.98 -12.13
C ALA A 547 12.51 20.08 -11.11
N THR A 548 12.80 18.77 -11.12
CA THR A 548 12.28 17.81 -10.13
C THR A 548 13.31 17.45 -9.06
N GLY A 549 14.46 18.13 -9.04
CA GLY A 549 15.53 17.89 -8.07
C GLY A 549 16.30 16.59 -8.34
N LYS A 550 16.38 16.13 -9.60
CA LYS A 550 17.13 14.92 -9.98
C LYS A 550 18.44 15.26 -10.67
N LEU A 551 19.51 14.55 -10.32
CA LEU A 551 20.83 14.72 -10.93
C LEU A 551 20.79 14.23 -12.38
N THR A 552 20.90 15.13 -13.34
CA THR A 552 20.84 14.79 -14.78
C THR A 552 22.21 14.61 -15.40
N LYS A 553 23.26 15.24 -14.85
CA LYS A 553 24.62 15.12 -15.36
C LYS A 553 25.65 15.39 -14.27
N ALA A 554 26.75 14.64 -14.31
CA ALA A 554 27.99 14.90 -13.60
C ALA A 554 29.12 15.06 -14.60
N THR A 555 29.95 16.08 -14.43
CA THR A 555 31.14 16.35 -15.25
C THR A 555 32.37 16.33 -14.35
N GLU A 556 33.28 15.39 -14.58
CA GLU A 556 34.52 15.21 -13.82
C GLU A 556 35.60 16.22 -14.24
N ALA A 557 36.68 16.31 -13.45
CA ALA A 557 37.74 17.30 -13.64
C ALA A 557 38.50 17.16 -14.98
N ASP A 558 38.55 15.95 -15.53
CA ASP A 558 39.13 15.65 -16.84
C ASP A 558 38.17 15.93 -18.02
N GLY A 559 36.95 16.39 -17.72
CA GLY A 559 35.89 16.66 -18.69
C GLY A 559 35.04 15.44 -19.04
N ALA A 560 35.27 14.27 -18.42
CA ALA A 560 34.39 13.11 -18.60
C ALA A 560 32.98 13.42 -18.09
N GLU A 561 31.96 13.05 -18.86
CA GLU A 561 30.56 13.26 -18.48
C GLU A 561 29.84 11.94 -18.18
N THR A 562 29.03 11.94 -17.13
CA THR A 562 28.01 10.92 -16.85
C THR A 562 26.64 11.59 -16.83
N SER A 563 25.68 11.10 -17.61
CA SER A 563 24.31 11.62 -17.65
C SER A 563 23.28 10.59 -17.22
N PHE A 564 22.14 11.05 -16.70
CA PHE A 564 21.09 10.22 -16.13
C PHE A 564 19.70 10.62 -16.65
N LEU A 565 18.78 9.65 -16.66
CA LEU A 565 17.37 9.88 -16.98
C LEU A 565 16.49 9.10 -16.00
N TYR A 566 15.39 9.73 -15.60
CA TYR A 566 14.41 9.19 -14.65
C TYR A 566 13.03 9.07 -15.30
N ASP A 567 12.23 8.11 -14.85
CA ASP A 567 10.85 7.94 -15.29
C ASP A 567 9.89 8.94 -14.59
N ALA A 568 8.59 8.81 -14.90
CA ALA A 568 7.57 9.67 -14.31
C ALA A 568 7.38 9.47 -12.79
N GLY A 569 7.83 8.36 -12.23
CA GLY A 569 7.83 8.08 -10.79
C GLY A 569 9.13 8.51 -10.11
N GLY A 570 10.10 9.05 -10.84
CA GLY A 570 11.41 9.47 -10.33
C GLY A 570 12.43 8.35 -10.18
N ALA A 571 12.15 7.15 -10.70
CA ALA A 571 13.11 6.04 -10.71
C ALA A 571 14.09 6.18 -11.88
N ARG A 572 15.37 5.90 -11.65
CA ARG A 572 16.40 5.98 -12.71
C ARG A 572 16.18 4.90 -13.76
N ILE A 573 16.09 5.31 -15.02
CA ILE A 573 15.91 4.42 -16.18
C ILE A 573 17.11 4.38 -17.12
N LYS A 574 17.99 5.39 -17.10
CA LYS A 574 19.22 5.39 -17.91
C LYS A 574 20.40 6.05 -17.20
N ARG A 575 21.60 5.53 -17.44
CA ARG A 575 22.90 6.15 -17.18
C ARG A 575 23.75 6.08 -18.46
N THR A 576 24.39 7.17 -18.85
CA THR A 576 25.35 7.18 -19.97
C THR A 576 26.67 7.75 -19.48
N THR A 577 27.75 6.98 -19.61
CA THR A 577 29.14 7.38 -19.34
C THR A 577 29.90 7.51 -20.66
N ALA A 578 31.18 7.89 -20.61
CA ALA A 578 32.07 7.85 -21.79
C ALA A 578 32.19 6.44 -22.39
N ASP A 579 32.13 5.40 -21.56
CA ASP A 579 32.41 4.02 -21.95
C ASP A 579 31.17 3.20 -22.31
N ALA A 580 29.99 3.57 -21.79
CA ALA A 580 28.77 2.79 -22.01
C ALA A 580 27.47 3.57 -21.75
N THR A 581 26.37 3.07 -22.31
CA THR A 581 25.01 3.42 -21.88
C THR A 581 24.36 2.22 -21.22
N THR A 582 23.85 2.41 -20.00
CA THR A 582 23.16 1.41 -19.19
C THR A 582 21.69 1.81 -19.02
N LEU A 583 20.78 0.92 -19.44
CA LEU A 583 19.35 1.01 -19.24
C LEU A 583 18.94 0.18 -18.02
N TYR A 584 18.11 0.76 -17.16
CA TYR A 584 17.55 0.09 -15.98
C TYR A 584 16.10 -0.34 -16.24
N LEU A 585 15.83 -1.63 -16.11
CA LEU A 585 14.53 -2.26 -16.21
C LEU A 585 14.24 -2.99 -14.87
N PRO A 586 12.98 -3.40 -14.59
CA PRO A 586 12.68 -4.14 -13.36
C PRO A 586 13.55 -5.39 -13.21
N GLY A 587 14.39 -5.40 -12.17
CA GLY A 587 15.31 -6.52 -11.90
C GLY A 587 16.35 -6.79 -12.99
N MET A 588 16.59 -5.86 -13.92
CA MET A 588 17.47 -6.09 -15.07
C MET A 588 18.18 -4.81 -15.51
N GLU A 589 19.45 -4.93 -15.87
CA GLU A 589 20.28 -3.84 -16.42
C GLU A 589 20.77 -4.26 -17.80
N LEU A 590 20.63 -3.39 -18.80
CA LEU A 590 21.15 -3.60 -20.16
C LEU A 590 22.25 -2.60 -20.45
N GLU A 591 23.44 -3.07 -20.81
CA GLU A 591 24.58 -2.21 -21.10
C GLU A 591 24.97 -2.31 -22.57
N LEU A 592 25.21 -1.15 -23.20
CA LEU A 592 25.78 -1.00 -24.52
C LEU A 592 27.08 -0.18 -24.42
N LYS A 593 28.23 -0.84 -24.59
CA LYS A 593 29.53 -0.17 -24.62
C LYS A 593 29.65 0.77 -25.82
N THR A 594 30.31 1.90 -25.63
CA THR A 594 30.59 2.89 -26.67
C THR A 594 31.33 2.23 -27.84
N GLY A 595 30.82 2.43 -29.07
CA GLY A 595 31.36 1.81 -30.29
C GLY A 595 30.99 0.32 -30.49
N SER A 596 30.33 -0.32 -29.53
CA SER A 596 29.82 -1.69 -29.67
C SER A 596 28.44 -1.71 -30.34
N THR A 597 28.07 -2.88 -30.87
CA THR A 597 26.68 -3.19 -31.26
C THR A 597 26.08 -4.31 -30.42
N ALA A 598 26.87 -4.93 -29.56
CA ALA A 598 26.44 -5.98 -28.64
C ALA A 598 25.96 -5.35 -27.33
N VAL A 599 24.70 -5.66 -26.98
CA VAL A 599 24.11 -5.33 -25.68
C VAL A 599 24.35 -6.50 -24.73
N THR A 600 24.84 -6.23 -23.52
CA THR A 600 24.94 -7.20 -22.43
C THR A 600 23.83 -6.96 -21.41
N ALA A 601 23.52 -7.99 -20.61
CA ALA A 601 22.52 -7.90 -19.56
C ALA A 601 23.01 -8.43 -18.21
N THR A 602 22.50 -7.85 -17.15
CA THR A 602 22.59 -8.34 -15.76
C THR A 602 21.18 -8.47 -15.20
N ARG A 603 20.79 -9.64 -14.70
CA ARG A 603 19.50 -9.88 -14.02
C ARG A 603 19.69 -10.09 -12.53
N HIS A 604 18.79 -9.52 -11.75
CA HIS A 604 18.73 -9.65 -10.30
C HIS A 604 17.47 -10.43 -9.93
N TYR A 605 17.62 -11.47 -9.11
CA TYR A 605 16.51 -12.31 -8.69
C TYR A 605 16.19 -12.04 -7.23
N SER A 606 14.94 -11.68 -6.96
CA SER A 606 14.46 -11.43 -5.61
C SER A 606 13.52 -12.53 -5.13
N TYR A 607 13.63 -12.88 -3.85
CA TYR A 607 12.82 -13.90 -3.21
C TYR A 607 12.69 -13.59 -1.71
N ALA A 608 11.48 -13.72 -1.17
CA ALA A 608 11.19 -13.47 0.25
C ALA A 608 11.73 -12.10 0.77
N GLY A 609 11.63 -11.05 -0.05
CA GLY A 609 12.09 -9.70 0.29
C GLY A 609 13.62 -9.50 0.23
N GLN A 610 14.37 -10.43 -0.36
CA GLN A 610 15.82 -10.32 -0.52
C GLN A 610 16.24 -10.48 -1.98
N THR A 611 17.27 -9.75 -2.42
CA THR A 611 17.99 -10.09 -3.65
C THR A 611 18.87 -11.30 -3.38
N ILE A 612 18.56 -12.44 -3.99
CA ILE A 612 19.21 -13.72 -3.69
C ILE A 612 20.22 -14.17 -4.74
N ALA A 613 20.15 -13.64 -5.96
CA ALA A 613 21.06 -14.04 -7.04
C ALA A 613 21.21 -12.94 -8.10
N ILE A 614 22.34 -12.98 -8.80
CA ILE A 614 22.61 -12.22 -10.02
C ILE A 614 22.95 -13.19 -11.15
N ARG A 615 22.46 -12.92 -12.36
CA ARG A 615 22.87 -13.61 -13.59
C ARG A 615 23.42 -12.61 -14.60
N THR A 616 24.61 -12.84 -15.12
CA THR A 616 25.28 -12.00 -16.13
C THR A 616 25.12 -12.57 -17.54
N SER A 617 25.43 -11.77 -18.57
CA SER A 617 25.23 -12.11 -20.00
C SER A 617 25.95 -13.37 -20.50
N ASP A 618 27.00 -13.81 -19.81
CA ASP A 618 27.69 -15.10 -20.01
C ASP A 618 26.94 -16.29 -19.37
N ASN A 619 25.71 -16.05 -18.90
CA ASN A 619 24.83 -17.00 -18.22
C ASN A 619 25.35 -17.50 -16.86
N LYS A 620 26.36 -16.84 -16.30
CA LYS A 620 26.90 -17.13 -14.96
C LYS A 620 25.92 -16.67 -13.89
N VAL A 621 25.72 -17.48 -12.85
CA VAL A 621 24.86 -17.17 -11.70
C VAL A 621 25.72 -17.08 -10.44
N SER A 622 25.52 -16.02 -9.66
CA SER A 622 26.09 -15.87 -8.32
C SER A 622 24.97 -15.67 -7.30
N PHE A 623 24.97 -16.46 -6.21
CA PHE A 623 24.08 -16.26 -5.08
C PHE A 623 24.60 -15.15 -4.17
N LEU A 624 23.70 -14.34 -3.63
CA LEU A 624 24.05 -13.21 -2.78
C LEU A 624 23.58 -13.40 -1.33
N SER A 625 24.44 -12.97 -0.42
CA SER A 625 24.08 -12.62 0.94
C SER A 625 24.32 -11.14 1.19
N SER A 626 23.46 -10.56 2.01
CA SER A 626 23.52 -9.17 2.44
C SER A 626 23.62 -9.08 3.95
N ASP A 627 23.97 -7.89 4.45
CA ASP A 627 23.75 -7.49 5.84
C ASP A 627 22.25 -7.29 6.16
N HIS A 628 21.95 -6.85 7.39
CA HIS A 628 20.58 -6.63 7.85
C HIS A 628 19.86 -5.47 7.13
N HIS A 629 20.61 -4.52 6.56
CA HIS A 629 20.10 -3.42 5.75
C HIS A 629 19.92 -3.76 4.27
N GLY A 630 20.43 -4.91 3.80
CA GLY A 630 20.33 -5.33 2.41
C GLY A 630 21.56 -5.01 1.56
N THR A 631 22.62 -4.45 2.15
CA THR A 631 23.92 -4.28 1.48
C THR A 631 24.51 -5.66 1.19
N GLY A 632 24.60 -6.04 -0.09
CA GLY A 632 25.24 -7.30 -0.48
C GLY A 632 26.69 -7.30 0.00
N ASP A 633 27.13 -8.32 0.73
CA ASP A 633 28.49 -8.38 1.28
C ASP A 633 29.21 -9.70 0.97
N LEU A 634 28.49 -10.73 0.54
CA LEU A 634 29.06 -12.01 0.11
C LEU A 634 28.37 -12.53 -1.15
N ALA A 635 29.15 -12.94 -2.13
CA ALA A 635 28.72 -13.58 -3.37
C ALA A 635 29.28 -15.00 -3.47
N VAL A 636 28.47 -15.97 -3.88
CA VAL A 636 28.85 -17.37 -4.09
C VAL A 636 28.60 -17.75 -5.54
N ASP A 637 29.63 -18.16 -6.26
CA ASP A 637 29.50 -18.70 -7.61
C ASP A 637 28.67 -20.00 -7.59
N ALA A 638 27.56 -20.03 -8.33
CA ALA A 638 26.58 -21.11 -8.21
C ALA A 638 27.05 -22.47 -8.76
N VAL A 639 28.15 -22.50 -9.52
CA VAL A 639 28.69 -23.72 -10.14
C VAL A 639 29.87 -24.25 -9.33
N SER A 640 30.86 -23.41 -9.04
CA SER A 640 32.09 -23.76 -8.34
C SER A 640 31.97 -23.68 -6.81
N GLY A 641 31.02 -22.91 -6.29
CA GLY A 641 30.93 -22.59 -4.87
C GLY A 641 31.98 -21.58 -4.38
N ALA A 642 32.73 -20.94 -5.29
CA ALA A 642 33.73 -19.94 -4.93
C ALA A 642 33.07 -18.71 -4.27
N VAL A 643 33.64 -18.25 -3.15
CA VAL A 643 33.13 -17.12 -2.37
C VAL A 643 33.94 -15.86 -2.65
N THR A 644 33.26 -14.73 -2.81
CA THR A 644 33.85 -13.38 -2.83
C THR A 644 33.12 -12.52 -1.81
N GLN A 645 33.86 -11.88 -0.90
CA GLN A 645 33.32 -11.02 0.15
C GLN A 645 33.83 -9.60 -0.02
N ARG A 646 32.96 -8.61 0.22
CA ARG A 646 33.32 -7.20 0.36
C ARG A 646 32.89 -6.72 1.75
N ARG A 647 33.54 -5.67 2.25
CA ARG A 647 33.22 -5.07 3.54
C ARG A 647 33.02 -3.58 3.35
N THR A 648 32.13 -3.01 4.13
CA THR A 648 31.90 -1.57 4.19
C THR A 648 32.07 -1.08 5.61
N ASP A 649 32.31 0.22 5.77
CA ASP A 649 32.13 0.91 7.03
C ASP A 649 30.64 1.21 7.28
N PRO A 650 30.27 1.80 8.45
CA PRO A 650 28.88 2.11 8.77
C PRO A 650 28.17 3.02 7.75
N TYR A 651 28.91 3.92 7.08
CA TYR A 651 28.36 4.87 6.12
C TYR A 651 28.49 4.38 4.66
N GLY A 652 28.87 3.12 4.45
CA GLY A 652 28.86 2.48 3.14
C GLY A 652 30.14 2.63 2.33
N ALA A 653 31.18 3.30 2.86
CA ALA A 653 32.48 3.34 2.19
C ALA A 653 33.16 1.96 2.23
N ALA A 654 33.94 1.62 1.20
CA ALA A 654 34.60 0.32 1.13
C ALA A 654 35.66 0.17 2.25
N ARG A 655 35.57 -0.94 2.99
CA ARG A 655 36.51 -1.31 4.06
C ARG A 655 37.46 -2.41 3.57
N GLY A 656 38.62 -2.00 3.07
CA GLY A 656 39.64 -2.90 2.54
C GLY A 656 39.31 -3.44 1.13
N LYS A 657 40.07 -4.45 0.70
CA LYS A 657 39.89 -5.10 -0.61
C LYS A 657 38.89 -6.25 -0.54
N LEU A 658 38.45 -6.72 -1.71
CA LEU A 658 37.70 -7.97 -1.82
C LEU A 658 38.49 -9.13 -1.20
N SER A 659 37.76 -10.11 -0.65
CA SER A 659 38.31 -11.35 -0.12
C SER A 659 37.78 -12.54 -0.93
N PRO A 660 38.62 -13.31 -1.63
CA PRO A 660 40.04 -13.04 -1.91
C PRO A 660 40.23 -11.79 -2.78
N GLU A 661 41.42 -11.18 -2.78
CA GLU A 661 41.71 -9.97 -3.57
C GLU A 661 41.58 -10.19 -5.08
N THR A 662 41.72 -11.43 -5.55
CA THR A 662 41.54 -11.84 -6.95
C THR A 662 40.07 -12.05 -7.32
N GLY A 663 39.16 -11.95 -6.36
CA GLY A 663 37.72 -12.09 -6.57
C GLY A 663 37.13 -10.96 -7.42
N THR A 664 35.93 -11.18 -7.95
CA THR A 664 35.17 -10.16 -8.69
C THR A 664 33.76 -10.13 -8.17
N TRP A 665 33.29 -8.95 -7.78
CA TRP A 665 31.92 -8.76 -7.34
C TRP A 665 30.96 -8.79 -8.55
N PRO A 666 29.84 -9.54 -8.51
CA PRO A 666 28.87 -9.55 -9.59
C PRO A 666 27.98 -8.31 -9.56
N GLY A 667 27.99 -7.52 -10.63
CA GLY A 667 27.12 -6.34 -10.81
C GLY A 667 27.55 -5.11 -10.02
N GLU A 668 26.71 -4.06 -10.06
CA GLU A 668 27.04 -2.73 -9.50
C GLU A 668 26.25 -2.37 -8.23
N LYS A 669 25.41 -3.27 -7.72
CA LYS A 669 24.64 -3.01 -6.49
C LYS A 669 25.55 -2.98 -5.26
N GLY A 670 25.40 -1.95 -4.43
CA GLY A 670 26.28 -1.58 -3.32
C GLY A 670 25.53 -1.39 -2.00
N PHE A 671 25.89 -0.31 -1.31
CA PHE A 671 25.32 0.13 -0.04
C PHE A 671 23.79 0.15 -0.11
N VAL A 672 23.14 -0.55 0.84
CA VAL A 672 21.68 -0.71 0.97
C VAL A 672 20.93 -1.09 -0.32
N GLY A 673 21.62 -1.77 -1.25
CA GLY A 673 21.05 -2.15 -2.54
C GLY A 673 21.01 -1.02 -3.59
N GLY A 674 21.59 0.15 -3.28
CA GLY A 674 21.82 1.23 -4.23
C GLY A 674 22.80 0.86 -5.34
N THR A 675 22.89 1.68 -6.39
CA THR A 675 23.79 1.42 -7.53
C THR A 675 25.07 2.23 -7.38
N ILE A 676 26.22 1.58 -7.38
CA ILE A 676 27.53 2.25 -7.33
C ILE A 676 27.84 2.80 -8.72
N ASP A 677 27.88 4.12 -8.85
CA ASP A 677 28.28 4.79 -10.08
C ASP A 677 29.77 5.11 -10.02
N ALA A 678 30.60 4.14 -10.42
CA ALA A 678 32.05 4.29 -10.34
C ALA A 678 32.59 5.50 -11.13
N SER A 679 31.89 5.95 -12.18
CA SER A 679 32.28 7.13 -12.98
C SER A 679 32.10 8.46 -12.25
N THR A 680 31.26 8.51 -11.22
CA THR A 680 31.05 9.70 -10.39
C THR A 680 31.53 9.49 -8.95
N GLY A 681 31.71 8.25 -8.49
CA GLY A 681 31.98 7.95 -7.09
C GLY A 681 30.77 8.12 -6.16
N LEU A 682 29.56 8.31 -6.71
CA LEU A 682 28.30 8.37 -5.97
C LEU A 682 27.61 7.00 -5.93
N VAL A 683 26.69 6.86 -4.99
CA VAL A 683 25.76 5.73 -4.93
C VAL A 683 24.34 6.25 -5.13
N HIS A 684 23.67 5.74 -6.16
CA HIS A 684 22.25 6.04 -6.40
C HIS A 684 21.36 5.21 -5.48
N ILE A 685 20.68 5.87 -4.55
CA ILE A 685 19.79 5.27 -3.56
C ILE A 685 18.37 5.83 -3.77
N GLY A 686 17.56 5.08 -4.53
CA GLY A 686 16.16 5.39 -4.77
C GLY A 686 15.94 6.82 -5.28
N ALA A 687 15.52 7.72 -4.41
CA ALA A 687 15.22 9.11 -4.76
C ALA A 687 16.43 10.04 -4.84
N ARG A 688 17.58 9.69 -4.24
CA ARG A 688 18.72 10.61 -4.06
C ARG A 688 20.06 9.97 -4.41
N GLU A 689 21.04 10.82 -4.65
CA GLU A 689 22.45 10.44 -4.77
C GLU A 689 23.15 10.59 -3.42
N TYR A 690 23.97 9.60 -3.08
CA TYR A 690 24.66 9.49 -1.80
C TYR A 690 26.17 9.47 -2.02
N ASP A 691 26.91 10.26 -1.23
CA ASP A 691 28.37 10.26 -1.20
C ASP A 691 28.84 9.42 0.00
N PRO A 692 29.36 8.20 -0.23
CA PRO A 692 29.79 7.32 0.87
C PRO A 692 31.06 7.80 1.58
N ASP A 693 31.95 8.58 0.95
CA ASP A 693 33.12 9.12 1.65
C ASP A 693 32.74 10.31 2.54
N LEU A 694 31.77 11.12 2.11
CA LEU A 694 31.20 12.18 2.92
C LEU A 694 30.23 11.64 3.99
N GLY A 695 29.60 10.50 3.73
CA GLY A 695 28.58 9.89 4.58
C GLY A 695 27.24 10.64 4.56
N LYS A 696 26.91 11.30 3.45
CA LYS A 696 25.75 12.22 3.32
C LYS A 696 25.10 12.12 1.94
N PHE A 697 23.81 12.45 1.88
CA PHE A 697 23.16 12.75 0.60
C PHE A 697 23.68 14.09 0.06
N ILE A 698 23.59 14.29 -1.26
CA ILE A 698 24.08 15.51 -1.94
C ILE A 698 22.93 16.43 -2.42
N SER A 699 21.71 16.15 -1.96
CA SER A 699 20.48 16.89 -2.23
C SER A 699 19.58 16.83 -1.00
N PRO A 700 18.71 17.83 -0.76
CA PRO A 700 17.80 17.80 0.38
C PRO A 700 16.85 16.60 0.33
N ASP A 701 16.36 16.19 1.50
CA ASP A 701 15.31 15.19 1.59
C ASP A 701 13.97 15.79 1.10
N PRO A 702 13.28 15.16 0.12
CA PRO A 702 11.96 15.63 -0.29
C PRO A 702 10.88 15.45 0.80
N ILE A 703 11.13 14.64 1.84
CA ILE A 703 10.23 14.45 2.98
C ILE A 703 10.91 14.97 4.24
N ILE A 704 10.21 15.83 5.00
CA ILE A 704 10.66 16.28 6.32
C ILE A 704 9.57 15.97 7.34
N ASP A 705 9.91 15.19 8.36
CA ASP A 705 9.09 14.92 9.53
C ASP A 705 9.54 15.83 10.69
N PHE A 706 8.82 16.95 10.85
CA PHE A 706 9.09 17.91 11.91
C PHE A 706 8.86 17.35 13.32
N THR A 707 8.26 16.17 13.49
CA THR A 707 8.15 15.52 14.80
C THR A 707 9.44 14.80 15.21
N ARG A 708 10.38 14.63 14.26
CA ARG A 708 11.69 14.00 14.47
C ARG A 708 12.81 15.00 14.16
N PRO A 709 13.24 15.83 15.13
CA PRO A 709 14.25 16.87 14.91
C PRO A 709 15.55 16.42 14.22
N GLN A 710 16.00 15.18 14.44
CA GLN A 710 17.21 14.66 13.78
C GLN A 710 17.04 14.41 12.28
N GLN A 711 15.81 14.19 11.81
CA GLN A 711 15.48 13.98 10.40
C GLN A 711 15.37 15.31 9.64
N MET A 712 15.18 16.43 10.34
CA MET A 712 15.15 17.78 9.74
C MET A 712 16.47 18.16 9.05
N ASN A 713 17.58 17.49 9.39
CA ASN A 713 18.80 17.54 8.60
C ASN A 713 18.63 16.70 7.32
N GLY A 714 18.18 17.34 6.24
CA GLY A 714 17.87 16.67 4.98
C GLY A 714 19.04 16.00 4.25
N TYR A 715 20.28 16.13 4.75
CA TYR A 715 21.48 15.54 4.15
C TYR A 715 22.08 14.39 4.97
N ALA A 716 21.73 14.33 6.27
CA ALA A 716 22.23 13.27 7.15
C ALA A 716 21.65 11.92 6.75
N TYR A 717 22.50 10.93 6.57
CA TYR A 717 22.03 9.57 6.34
C TYR A 717 21.60 8.94 7.66
N ALA A 718 20.38 8.38 7.67
CA ALA A 718 19.85 7.58 8.76
C ALA A 718 19.92 8.26 10.15
N SER A 719 19.63 9.56 10.23
CA SER A 719 19.73 10.35 11.49
C SER A 719 21.10 10.23 12.19
N ASN A 720 22.19 10.01 11.44
CA ASN A 720 23.53 9.70 11.97
C ASN A 720 23.62 8.40 12.80
N THR A 721 22.74 7.42 12.58
CA THR A 721 22.76 6.09 13.23
C THR A 721 22.72 4.95 12.20
N PRO A 722 23.68 4.92 11.25
CA PRO A 722 23.59 4.14 10.02
C PRO A 722 23.76 2.61 10.17
N VAL A 723 24.12 2.15 11.37
CA VAL A 723 24.21 0.71 11.70
C VAL A 723 22.86 0.19 12.22
N THR A 724 22.03 1.06 12.79
CA THR A 724 20.74 0.70 13.38
C THR A 724 19.61 1.03 12.42
N LEU A 725 19.64 2.23 11.82
CA LEU A 725 18.66 2.69 10.85
C LEU A 725 19.22 2.65 9.42
N SER A 726 18.34 2.53 8.43
CA SER A 726 18.70 2.62 7.00
C SER A 726 17.68 3.39 6.21
N ASP A 727 18.12 4.09 5.16
CA ASP A 727 17.24 4.71 4.16
C ASP A 727 17.47 4.06 2.77
N PRO A 728 16.93 2.86 2.50
CA PRO A 728 17.08 2.21 1.19
C PRO A 728 16.26 2.89 0.07
N THR A 729 15.40 3.84 0.42
CA THR A 729 14.55 4.57 -0.53
C THR A 729 15.13 5.92 -0.94
N GLY A 730 16.08 6.45 -0.16
CA GLY A 730 16.54 7.82 -0.25
C GLY A 730 15.46 8.85 0.09
N LEU A 731 14.47 8.51 0.93
CA LEU A 731 13.34 9.40 1.28
C LEU A 731 13.14 9.57 2.80
N TYR A 732 13.53 8.61 3.62
CA TYR A 732 13.46 8.69 5.08
C TYR A 732 14.13 7.47 5.71
N ASP A 733 14.58 7.63 6.94
CA ASP A 733 15.22 6.57 7.71
C ASP A 733 14.22 5.59 8.33
N CYS A 734 14.52 4.30 8.20
CA CYS A 734 13.70 3.19 8.65
C CYS A 734 14.39 2.39 9.75
N ASN A 735 13.63 1.93 10.75
CA ASN A 735 14.10 0.97 11.75
C ASN A 735 13.80 -0.46 11.29
N ASN A 736 14.84 -1.30 11.18
CA ASN A 736 14.73 -2.69 10.72
C ASN A 736 14.32 -3.69 11.81
N GLY A 737 13.97 -3.24 13.02
CA GLY A 737 13.67 -4.13 14.17
C GLY A 737 12.30 -3.95 14.83
N VAL A 738 11.49 -2.95 14.46
CA VAL A 738 10.14 -2.73 15.00
C VAL A 738 9.31 -2.13 13.88
N ALA A 739 8.09 -2.65 13.68
CA ALA A 739 7.18 -2.31 12.58
C ALA A 739 7.06 -0.80 12.29
N LEU A 740 7.92 -0.28 11.41
CA LEU A 740 7.66 0.85 10.54
C LEU A 740 8.02 0.39 9.13
N ASN A 741 6.99 0.26 8.29
CA ASN A 741 7.02 -0.21 6.92
C ASN A 741 8.08 0.53 6.09
N CYS A 742 9.27 -0.04 6.03
CA CYS A 742 10.05 -0.06 4.80
C CYS A 742 9.95 -1.48 4.30
N ASP A 743 8.76 -1.82 3.79
CA ASP A 743 8.48 -3.15 3.30
C ASP A 743 9.53 -3.44 2.21
N LYS A 744 10.37 -4.45 2.48
CA LYS A 744 11.33 -5.05 1.55
C LYS A 744 10.64 -5.70 0.34
N LYS A 745 9.35 -5.45 0.14
CA LYS A 745 8.58 -5.74 -1.07
C LYS A 745 8.55 -4.48 -1.90
N GLY A 746 9.11 -4.52 -3.11
CA GLY A 746 8.92 -3.50 -4.13
C GLY A 746 7.47 -3.31 -4.61
N ASN A 747 6.48 -3.43 -3.72
CA ASN A 747 5.14 -2.92 -3.89
C ASN A 747 5.00 -1.71 -2.97
N GLN A 748 4.99 -0.53 -3.58
CA GLN A 748 4.34 0.64 -3.05
C GLN A 748 2.97 0.26 -2.44
N GLN A 749 2.84 0.31 -1.12
CA GLN A 749 1.71 1.03 -0.55
C GLN A 749 2.21 2.44 -0.26
N VAL A 750 2.40 3.21 -1.33
CA VAL A 750 2.15 4.64 -1.25
C VAL A 750 0.68 4.72 -0.83
N ASN A 751 0.39 5.29 0.33
CA ASN A 751 -0.89 5.95 0.52
C ASN A 751 -0.88 7.13 -0.46
N PRO A 752 -1.58 7.07 -1.61
CA PRO A 752 -1.68 8.24 -2.46
C PRO A 752 -2.89 9.02 -1.94
N CYS A 753 -2.68 9.91 -0.97
CA CYS A 753 -3.46 11.14 -0.78
C CYS A 753 -3.18 11.81 0.58
N PRO A 754 -2.72 13.07 0.58
CA PRO A 754 -3.28 14.10 1.45
C PRO A 754 -4.60 14.61 0.83
N SER A 755 -5.67 14.54 1.63
CA SER A 755 -6.96 15.28 1.59
C SER A 755 -7.43 15.98 0.30
N LEU A 756 -8.62 15.60 -0.20
CA LEU A 756 -9.52 16.45 -0.98
C LEU A 756 -11.00 16.21 -0.58
N VAL A 757 -11.69 17.30 -0.25
CA VAL A 757 -13.09 17.40 0.23
C VAL A 757 -14.09 17.34 -0.94
N VAL A 758 -15.27 16.72 -0.76
CA VAL A 758 -16.39 16.83 -1.73
C VAL A 758 -17.76 17.08 -1.07
N PRO A 759 -18.58 18.07 -1.53
CA PRO A 759 -20.00 18.24 -1.18
C PRO A 759 -21.00 17.73 -2.25
N ALA A 760 -22.24 17.41 -1.82
CA ALA A 760 -23.32 16.70 -2.53
C ALA A 760 -24.33 17.57 -3.34
N CYS A 761 -25.20 16.95 -4.20
CA CYS A 761 -26.69 17.13 -4.27
C CYS A 761 -27.45 16.49 -5.49
N ASN A 762 -28.65 15.92 -5.20
CA ASN A 762 -29.96 15.79 -5.91
C ASN A 762 -30.14 15.13 -7.32
N GLY A 763 -31.16 14.24 -7.43
CA GLY A 763 -31.43 13.36 -8.59
C GLY A 763 -32.87 13.36 -9.16
N GLY A 764 -33.08 14.06 -10.28
CA GLY A 764 -34.30 14.01 -11.10
C GLY A 764 -34.07 13.74 -12.61
N ALA A 765 -32.86 13.37 -13.02
CA ALA A 765 -32.44 13.35 -14.44
C ALA A 765 -32.34 11.94 -15.08
N VAL A 766 -32.47 10.86 -14.31
CA VAL A 766 -32.14 9.49 -14.76
C VAL A 766 -33.27 8.83 -15.56
N GLU A 767 -34.52 9.16 -15.25
CA GLU A 767 -35.69 8.47 -15.82
C GLU A 767 -35.96 8.84 -17.29
N LYS A 768 -35.50 10.01 -17.73
CA LYS A 768 -35.64 10.46 -19.13
C LYS A 768 -34.59 9.83 -20.06
N ALA A 769 -33.41 9.47 -19.52
CA ALA A 769 -32.27 8.98 -20.30
C ALA A 769 -32.28 7.46 -20.56
N SER A 770 -32.98 6.67 -19.73
CA SER A 770 -33.07 5.20 -19.91
C SER A 770 -33.88 4.81 -21.15
N ASN A 771 -34.90 5.60 -21.51
CA ASN A 771 -35.79 5.32 -22.64
C ASN A 771 -35.14 5.51 -24.02
N GLU A 772 -34.08 6.32 -24.12
CA GLU A 772 -33.36 6.55 -25.39
C GLU A 772 -32.33 5.44 -25.72
N VAL A 773 -31.81 4.73 -24.70
CA VAL A 773 -30.83 3.65 -24.89
C VAL A 773 -31.49 2.37 -25.40
N ALA A 774 -32.71 2.06 -24.95
CA ALA A 774 -33.46 0.88 -25.38
C ALA A 774 -33.79 0.88 -26.88
N ALA A 775 -33.99 2.06 -27.49
CA ALA A 775 -34.25 2.20 -28.93
C ALA A 775 -32.99 1.99 -29.81
N ALA A 776 -31.79 2.23 -29.26
CA ALA A 776 -30.53 2.14 -29.98
C ALA A 776 -29.95 0.71 -30.05
N GLU A 777 -30.21 -0.13 -29.05
CA GLU A 777 -29.70 -1.51 -28.95
C GLU A 777 -30.32 -2.45 -30.02
N GLY A 778 -31.56 -2.19 -30.45
CA GLY A 778 -32.23 -2.94 -31.52
C GLY A 778 -31.60 -2.79 -32.92
N GLN A 779 -30.84 -1.71 -33.17
CA GLN A 779 -30.18 -1.49 -34.46
C GLN A 779 -28.80 -2.17 -34.55
N GLN A 780 -28.10 -2.37 -33.42
CA GLN A 780 -26.78 -3.00 -33.36
C GLN A 780 -26.82 -4.52 -33.63
N ALA A 781 -27.85 -5.20 -33.13
CA ALA A 781 -28.01 -6.66 -33.29
C ALA A 781 -28.16 -7.10 -34.77
N ARG A 782 -28.76 -6.25 -35.61
CA ARG A 782 -28.94 -6.53 -37.06
C ARG A 782 -27.64 -6.37 -37.87
N ALA A 783 -26.67 -5.59 -37.39
CA ALA A 783 -25.39 -5.38 -38.04
C ALA A 783 -24.38 -6.50 -37.76
N GLN A 784 -24.42 -7.10 -36.56
CA GLN A 784 -23.50 -8.19 -36.17
C GLN A 784 -23.72 -9.51 -36.93
N GLN A 785 -24.95 -9.80 -37.37
CA GLN A 785 -25.24 -11.04 -38.11
C GLN A 785 -24.63 -11.07 -39.53
N ARG A 786 -24.46 -9.93 -40.19
CA ARG A 786 -23.86 -9.85 -41.54
C ARG A 786 -22.33 -10.00 -41.53
N PHE A 787 -21.66 -9.67 -40.43
CA PHE A 787 -20.20 -9.77 -40.28
C PHE A 787 -19.73 -11.23 -40.07
N LYS A 788 -20.50 -12.04 -39.34
CA LYS A 788 -20.18 -13.45 -39.03
C LYS A 788 -20.17 -14.38 -40.26
N SER A 789 -20.92 -14.08 -41.32
CA SER A 789 -20.96 -14.93 -42.52
C SER A 789 -19.76 -14.76 -43.45
N ALA A 790 -19.09 -13.60 -43.45
CA ALA A 790 -17.94 -13.30 -44.31
C ALA A 790 -16.61 -13.88 -43.78
N GLY A 791 -16.41 -13.88 -42.45
CA GLY A 791 -15.17 -14.37 -41.82
C GLY A 791 -14.92 -15.88 -41.98
N LYS A 792 -15.98 -16.69 -42.13
CA LYS A 792 -15.87 -18.15 -42.28
C LYS A 792 -15.24 -18.60 -43.61
N GLN A 793 -15.24 -17.76 -44.64
CA GLN A 793 -14.68 -18.11 -45.95
C GLN A 793 -13.18 -17.77 -46.08
N LEU A 794 -12.68 -16.78 -45.32
CA LEU A 794 -11.28 -16.34 -45.37
C LEU A 794 -10.31 -17.35 -44.73
N VAL A 795 -10.75 -18.01 -43.65
CA VAL A 795 -9.95 -19.00 -42.90
C VAL A 795 -9.57 -20.22 -43.75
N LYS A 796 -10.42 -20.58 -44.73
CA LYS A 796 -10.19 -21.72 -45.63
C LYS A 796 -9.07 -21.48 -46.66
N ILE A 797 -8.74 -20.21 -46.95
CA ILE A 797 -7.71 -19.84 -47.94
C ILE A 797 -6.31 -19.78 -47.29
N VAL A 798 -6.24 -19.52 -45.98
CA VAL A 798 -4.98 -19.40 -45.21
C VAL A 798 -4.37 -20.77 -44.88
N MET A 799 -5.20 -21.81 -44.71
CA MET A 799 -4.72 -23.17 -44.41
C MET A 799 -3.88 -23.79 -45.54
N ASP A 800 -4.15 -23.46 -46.81
CA ASP A 800 -3.50 -24.09 -47.97
C ASP A 800 -2.13 -23.47 -48.34
N ILE A 801 -1.74 -22.31 -47.76
CA ILE A 801 -0.55 -21.56 -48.19
C ILE A 801 0.63 -21.65 -47.22
N LEU A 802 0.40 -21.86 -45.91
CA LEU A 802 1.46 -21.66 -44.90
C LEU A 802 1.84 -22.88 -44.04
N GLY A 803 1.13 -24.00 -44.08
CA GLY A 803 1.61 -25.27 -43.49
C GLY A 803 2.12 -25.20 -42.03
N ILE A 804 1.49 -24.40 -41.16
CA ILE A 804 1.79 -24.34 -39.72
C ILE A 804 0.57 -24.89 -38.96
N SER A 805 0.71 -26.10 -38.43
CA SER A 805 -0.32 -26.78 -37.63
C SER A 805 -0.32 -26.40 -36.14
N ALA A 806 0.60 -25.55 -35.68
CA ALA A 806 0.72 -25.15 -34.27
C ALA A 806 -0.23 -24.00 -33.84
N ALA A 807 -1.03 -23.45 -34.76
CA ALA A 807 -1.97 -22.34 -34.48
C ALA A 807 -3.41 -22.79 -34.18
N LEU A 808 -3.62 -24.04 -33.74
CA LEU A 808 -4.98 -24.59 -33.58
C LEU A 808 -5.56 -24.49 -32.16
N ASP A 809 -4.77 -24.18 -31.13
CA ASP A 809 -5.30 -24.13 -29.75
C ASP A 809 -6.13 -22.87 -29.42
N CYS A 810 -6.08 -21.81 -30.25
CA CYS A 810 -7.01 -20.67 -30.12
C CYS A 810 -8.38 -20.91 -30.80
N PHE A 811 -8.47 -21.84 -31.78
CA PHE A 811 -9.67 -21.95 -32.62
C PHE A 811 -10.67 -23.02 -32.18
N SER A 812 -10.31 -23.91 -31.25
CA SER A 812 -11.21 -24.96 -30.76
C SER A 812 -11.98 -24.60 -29.47
N SER A 813 -11.60 -23.53 -28.77
CA SER A 813 -12.17 -23.13 -27.48
C SER A 813 -13.35 -22.15 -27.55
N GLY A 814 -13.75 -21.73 -28.77
CA GLY A 814 -15.02 -21.04 -28.99
C GLY A 814 -15.09 -19.57 -28.53
N ASP A 815 -13.97 -18.93 -28.19
CA ASP A 815 -13.94 -17.50 -27.84
C ASP A 815 -13.19 -16.66 -28.89
N LEU A 816 -13.92 -16.25 -29.93
CA LEU A 816 -13.38 -15.50 -31.08
C LEU A 816 -13.14 -14.00 -30.79
N ALA A 817 -13.40 -13.51 -29.57
CA ALA A 817 -13.10 -12.13 -29.20
C ALA A 817 -11.61 -11.93 -28.81
N ALA A 818 -10.95 -12.99 -28.32
CA ALA A 818 -9.56 -12.92 -27.86
C ALA A 818 -8.51 -13.05 -29.00
N CYS A 819 -8.90 -13.52 -30.19
CA CYS A 819 -8.00 -13.73 -31.33
C CYS A 819 -8.14 -12.66 -32.44
N GLY A 820 -8.87 -11.56 -32.20
CA GLY A 820 -9.07 -10.48 -33.17
C GLY A 820 -7.85 -9.58 -33.40
N GLU A 821 -7.01 -9.40 -32.38
CA GLU A 821 -5.82 -8.53 -32.44
C GLU A 821 -4.66 -9.18 -33.20
N THR A 822 -4.50 -10.51 -33.13
CA THR A 822 -3.42 -11.21 -33.86
C THR A 822 -3.62 -11.16 -35.38
N MET A 823 -4.87 -11.08 -35.85
CA MET A 823 -5.19 -10.97 -37.28
C MET A 823 -4.92 -9.55 -37.82
N LEU A 824 -5.06 -8.52 -37.00
CA LEU A 824 -4.72 -7.12 -37.34
C LEU A 824 -3.20 -6.90 -37.39
N THR A 825 -2.46 -7.56 -36.51
CA THR A 825 -0.98 -7.53 -36.54
C THR A 825 -0.41 -8.27 -37.73
N ILE A 826 -1.03 -9.39 -38.15
CA ILE A 826 -0.66 -10.10 -39.39
C ILE A 826 -1.04 -9.27 -40.63
N ALA A 827 -2.22 -8.63 -40.66
CA ALA A 827 -2.62 -7.78 -41.79
C ALA A 827 -1.77 -6.49 -41.90
N GLY A 828 -1.39 -5.89 -40.76
CA GLY A 828 -0.52 -4.71 -40.69
C GLY A 828 0.93 -5.01 -41.11
N SER A 829 1.40 -6.23 -40.91
CA SER A 829 2.73 -6.67 -41.35
C SER A 829 2.82 -7.02 -42.85
N PHE A 830 1.74 -6.86 -43.62
CA PHE A 830 1.75 -6.90 -45.09
C PHE A 830 1.79 -5.52 -45.76
N ALA A 831 1.69 -4.42 -45.02
CA ALA A 831 1.64 -3.07 -45.60
C ALA A 831 3.02 -2.43 -45.88
N GLY A 832 4.13 -3.08 -45.52
CA GLY A 832 5.47 -2.59 -45.86
C GLY A 832 6.55 -3.65 -45.73
N GLY A 833 6.86 -4.35 -46.82
CA GLY A 833 8.12 -5.11 -46.91
C GLY A 833 8.13 -6.48 -47.61
N ILE A 834 7.03 -6.96 -48.21
CA ILE A 834 7.02 -8.28 -48.90
C ILE A 834 6.40 -8.21 -50.31
N ALA A 835 6.72 -7.16 -51.07
CA ALA A 835 6.55 -7.18 -52.53
C ALA A 835 7.80 -7.68 -53.26
N GLY A 836 8.99 -7.48 -52.67
CA GLY A 836 10.27 -7.86 -53.30
C GLY A 836 10.61 -9.35 -53.24
N LYS A 837 10.05 -10.11 -52.28
CA LYS A 837 10.38 -11.54 -52.08
C LYS A 837 9.40 -12.54 -52.72
N LEU A 838 8.27 -12.07 -53.25
CA LEU A 838 7.28 -12.91 -53.95
C LEU A 838 7.43 -12.90 -55.48
N LEU A 839 8.16 -11.92 -56.04
CA LEU A 839 8.53 -11.88 -57.46
C LEU A 839 9.73 -12.78 -57.82
N ALA A 840 10.43 -13.34 -56.83
CA ALA A 840 11.60 -14.20 -57.06
C ALA A 840 11.28 -15.70 -57.16
N LYS A 841 10.02 -16.14 -56.94
CA LYS A 841 9.68 -17.59 -56.89
C LYS A 841 8.67 -18.08 -57.94
N TYR A 842 7.91 -17.21 -58.62
CA TYR A 842 6.87 -17.63 -59.60
C TYR A 842 6.74 -16.75 -60.85
N GLY A 843 7.84 -16.19 -61.36
CA GLY A 843 7.82 -15.53 -62.67
C GLY A 843 7.99 -16.53 -63.81
N MET A 844 6.89 -17.04 -64.40
CA MET A 844 6.77 -17.50 -65.81
C MET A 844 5.32 -17.96 -66.17
N PRO A 845 4.89 -17.98 -67.46
CA PRO A 845 3.67 -17.29 -67.91
C PRO A 845 2.39 -18.11 -68.17
N TRP A 846 2.24 -19.34 -67.65
CA TRP A 846 1.16 -20.24 -68.12
C TRP A 846 0.00 -20.54 -67.15
N ASN A 847 -0.33 -19.64 -66.19
CA ASN A 847 -1.55 -19.82 -65.37
C ASN A 847 -2.22 -18.53 -64.86
N MET A 848 -2.19 -17.46 -65.65
CA MET A 848 -2.67 -16.13 -65.27
C MET A 848 -4.19 -16.06 -64.98
N HIS A 849 -4.99 -17.02 -65.44
CA HIS A 849 -6.44 -17.05 -65.22
C HIS A 849 -6.85 -17.47 -63.79
N LYS A 850 -6.09 -18.34 -63.12
CA LYS A 850 -6.40 -18.79 -61.74
C LYS A 850 -6.00 -17.77 -60.68
N GLY A 851 -4.93 -16.99 -60.91
CA GLY A 851 -4.50 -15.90 -60.02
C GLY A 851 -5.45 -14.69 -60.02
N ILE A 852 -6.05 -14.37 -61.17
CA ILE A 852 -7.01 -13.25 -61.30
C ILE A 852 -8.37 -13.59 -60.67
N GLN A 853 -8.80 -14.86 -60.72
CA GLN A 853 -10.05 -15.31 -60.06
C GLN A 853 -9.93 -15.32 -58.53
N LEU A 854 -8.79 -15.74 -57.98
CA LEU A 854 -8.52 -15.71 -56.55
C LEU A 854 -8.45 -14.26 -56.01
N ALA A 855 -7.80 -13.35 -56.76
CA ALA A 855 -7.76 -11.92 -56.41
C ALA A 855 -9.14 -11.25 -56.44
N LYS A 856 -10.03 -11.62 -57.38
CA LYS A 856 -11.42 -11.11 -57.45
C LYS A 856 -12.30 -11.63 -56.31
N GLN A 857 -12.11 -12.86 -55.85
CA GLN A 857 -12.84 -13.41 -54.69
C GLN A 857 -12.39 -12.76 -53.37
N VAL A 858 -11.09 -12.53 -53.18
CA VAL A 858 -10.55 -11.88 -51.98
C VAL A 858 -10.95 -10.39 -51.90
N THR A 859 -10.95 -9.68 -53.03
CA THR A 859 -11.38 -8.26 -53.07
C THR A 859 -12.89 -8.08 -52.87
N GLY A 860 -13.73 -9.00 -53.35
CA GLY A 860 -15.17 -9.00 -53.08
C GLY A 860 -15.51 -9.19 -51.61
N LEU A 861 -14.86 -10.15 -50.95
CA LEU A 861 -15.03 -10.42 -49.51
C LEU A 861 -14.51 -9.28 -48.62
N LEU A 862 -13.44 -8.59 -49.02
CA LEU A 862 -12.94 -7.40 -48.32
C LEU A 862 -13.93 -6.23 -48.41
N LYS A 863 -14.56 -6.01 -49.57
CA LYS A 863 -15.53 -4.92 -49.77
C LYS A 863 -16.78 -5.07 -48.89
N ASP A 864 -17.27 -6.29 -48.71
CA ASP A 864 -18.42 -6.58 -47.82
C ASP A 864 -18.04 -6.48 -46.33
N LEU A 865 -16.79 -6.81 -45.97
CA LEU A 865 -16.25 -6.65 -44.62
C LEU A 865 -16.11 -5.16 -44.24
N PHE A 866 -15.60 -4.32 -45.14
CA PHE A 866 -15.50 -2.86 -44.95
C PHE A 866 -16.88 -2.18 -44.91
N GLY A 867 -17.83 -2.64 -45.73
CA GLY A 867 -19.23 -2.17 -45.69
C GLY A 867 -19.92 -2.47 -44.36
N GLY A 868 -19.72 -3.67 -43.80
CA GLY A 868 -20.21 -4.05 -42.47
C GLY A 868 -19.56 -3.29 -41.32
N LEU A 869 -18.25 -2.99 -41.43
CA LEU A 869 -17.50 -2.22 -40.45
C LEU A 869 -17.97 -0.76 -40.36
N LYS A 870 -18.28 -0.13 -41.51
CA LYS A 870 -18.78 1.25 -41.56
C LYS A 870 -20.21 1.38 -41.02
N ALA A 871 -21.04 0.35 -41.19
CA ALA A 871 -22.37 0.27 -40.59
C ALA A 871 -22.32 0.02 -39.07
N MET A 872 -21.40 -0.84 -38.60
CA MET A 872 -21.14 -1.04 -37.16
C MET A 872 -20.57 0.23 -36.49
N SER A 873 -19.68 0.97 -37.15
CA SER A 873 -19.13 2.23 -36.64
C SER A 873 -20.21 3.29 -36.40
N LYS A 874 -21.12 3.52 -37.36
CA LYS A 874 -22.24 4.47 -37.20
C LYS A 874 -23.28 4.04 -36.17
N ALA A 875 -23.54 2.73 -36.03
CA ALA A 875 -24.43 2.20 -35.00
C ALA A 875 -23.78 2.30 -33.60
N SER A 876 -22.47 2.09 -33.52
CA SER A 876 -21.67 2.21 -32.29
C SER A 876 -21.56 3.67 -31.82
N GLU A 877 -21.39 4.65 -32.73
CA GLU A 877 -21.41 6.08 -32.37
C GLU A 877 -22.73 6.53 -31.74
N ARG A 878 -23.88 6.09 -32.28
CA ARG A 878 -25.20 6.44 -31.73
C ARG A 878 -25.44 5.78 -30.37
N LEU A 879 -25.01 4.53 -30.21
CA LEU A 879 -25.09 3.80 -28.94
C LEU A 879 -24.15 4.39 -27.88
N ASN A 880 -22.92 4.77 -28.25
CA ASN A 880 -21.96 5.38 -27.35
C ASN A 880 -22.41 6.78 -26.90
N LYS A 881 -23.06 7.55 -27.77
CA LYS A 881 -23.63 8.86 -27.38
C LYS A 881 -24.83 8.73 -26.44
N ALA A 882 -25.71 7.75 -26.68
CA ALA A 882 -26.83 7.43 -25.79
C ALA A 882 -26.35 6.86 -24.43
N ARG A 883 -25.33 5.99 -24.45
CA ARG A 883 -24.69 5.43 -23.25
C ARG A 883 -23.88 6.48 -22.47
N ALA A 884 -23.23 7.44 -23.14
CA ALA A 884 -22.53 8.53 -22.47
C ALA A 884 -23.49 9.49 -21.75
N ASN A 885 -24.67 9.74 -22.31
CA ASN A 885 -25.72 10.54 -21.67
C ASN A 885 -26.34 9.81 -20.47
N LEU A 886 -26.56 8.49 -20.57
CA LEU A 886 -27.02 7.65 -19.46
C LEU A 886 -25.94 7.46 -18.37
N ALA A 887 -24.67 7.36 -18.76
CA ALA A 887 -23.53 7.25 -17.84
C ALA A 887 -23.31 8.56 -17.06
N LYS A 888 -23.41 9.73 -17.71
CA LYS A 888 -23.40 11.03 -17.00
C LYS A 888 -24.57 11.19 -16.03
N ALA A 889 -25.75 10.69 -16.38
CA ALA A 889 -26.91 10.69 -15.48
C ALA A 889 -26.74 9.70 -14.32
N ARG A 890 -26.06 8.56 -14.53
CA ARG A 890 -25.75 7.54 -13.51
C ARG A 890 -24.57 7.91 -12.61
N GLU A 891 -23.53 8.57 -13.11
CA GLU A 891 -22.37 9.03 -12.31
C GLU A 891 -22.77 10.05 -11.25
N LYS A 892 -23.65 11.01 -11.58
CA LYS A 892 -24.20 11.94 -10.60
C LYS A 892 -25.05 11.26 -9.51
N ALA A 893 -25.68 10.12 -9.83
CA ALA A 893 -26.47 9.35 -8.87
C ALA A 893 -25.60 8.37 -8.03
N LEU A 894 -24.54 7.80 -8.61
CA LEU A 894 -23.62 6.87 -7.96
C LEU A 894 -22.64 7.57 -7.01
N PHE A 895 -22.23 8.80 -7.31
CA PHE A 895 -21.37 9.59 -6.42
C PHE A 895 -22.05 9.90 -5.07
N ALA A 896 -23.36 10.15 -5.07
CA ALA A 896 -24.14 10.35 -3.84
C ALA A 896 -24.32 9.07 -2.99
N VAL A 897 -24.23 7.89 -3.62
CA VAL A 897 -24.35 6.59 -2.94
C VAL A 897 -23.00 6.12 -2.38
N ASP A 898 -21.89 6.48 -3.01
CA ASP A 898 -20.54 6.07 -2.57
C ASP A 898 -20.08 6.83 -1.32
N THR A 899 -20.49 8.09 -1.15
CA THR A 899 -20.24 8.85 0.09
C THR A 899 -20.96 8.25 1.31
N ILE A 900 -22.10 7.57 1.11
CA ILE A 900 -22.84 6.88 2.19
C ILE A 900 -22.20 5.52 2.52
N LYS A 901 -21.61 4.83 1.53
CA LYS A 901 -20.94 3.53 1.72
C LYS A 901 -19.64 3.63 2.53
N SER A 902 -18.94 4.75 2.46
CA SER A 902 -17.66 4.95 3.17
C SER A 902 -17.81 5.25 4.67
N ALA A 903 -19.03 5.43 5.19
CA ALA A 903 -19.29 5.68 6.61
C ALA A 903 -19.83 4.45 7.39
N VAL A 904 -20.06 3.31 6.74
CA VAL A 904 -20.60 2.10 7.40
C VAL A 904 -19.80 0.88 6.97
N GLY A 905 -18.80 0.51 7.76
CA GLY A 905 -17.99 -0.68 7.50
C GLY A 905 -18.84 -1.95 7.52
N ARG A 906 -18.81 -2.76 6.44
CA ARG A 906 -19.27 -4.15 6.46
C ARG A 906 -18.42 -5.05 5.55
N GLY A 907 -18.18 -6.26 6.06
CA GLY A 907 -17.34 -7.29 5.48
C GLY A 907 -17.88 -7.97 4.22
N LYS A 908 -17.09 -8.93 3.73
CA LYS A 908 -17.28 -9.69 2.48
C LYS A 908 -18.70 -10.28 2.36
N PRO A 909 -19.34 -10.27 1.16
CA PRO A 909 -20.62 -10.93 0.94
C PRO A 909 -20.50 -12.44 1.20
N LYS A 910 -21.43 -13.00 1.98
CA LYS A 910 -21.58 -14.47 2.10
C LYS A 910 -22.46 -14.93 0.95
N CYS A 911 -21.88 -15.59 -0.06
CA CYS A 911 -22.67 -16.27 -1.09
C CYS A 911 -23.44 -17.44 -0.47
N HIS A 912 -24.72 -17.58 -0.81
CA HIS A 912 -25.58 -18.69 -0.38
C HIS A 912 -25.88 -19.57 -1.58
N SER A 913 -25.92 -20.89 -1.44
CA SER A 913 -26.04 -21.78 -2.61
C SER A 913 -26.90 -23.02 -2.34
N PHE A 914 -27.30 -23.71 -3.40
CA PHE A 914 -28.05 -24.97 -3.39
C PHE A 914 -27.25 -26.12 -4.01
N LEU A 915 -27.61 -27.37 -3.72
CA LEU A 915 -26.97 -28.52 -4.39
C LEU A 915 -27.24 -28.52 -5.91
N PRO A 916 -26.34 -29.06 -6.75
CA PRO A 916 -26.42 -28.94 -8.21
C PRO A 916 -27.71 -29.51 -8.83
N ASP A 917 -28.32 -30.50 -8.18
CA ASP A 917 -29.54 -31.14 -8.64
C ASP A 917 -30.84 -30.48 -8.14
N THR A 918 -30.75 -29.38 -7.38
CA THR A 918 -31.91 -28.60 -6.93
C THR A 918 -32.64 -28.02 -8.14
N GLU A 919 -33.95 -28.22 -8.25
CA GLU A 919 -34.75 -27.72 -9.37
C GLU A 919 -35.20 -26.27 -9.14
N VAL A 920 -35.21 -25.49 -10.22
CA VAL A 920 -35.69 -24.10 -10.28
C VAL A 920 -36.91 -24.03 -11.20
N LEU A 921 -37.92 -23.25 -10.79
CA LEU A 921 -39.13 -23.00 -11.57
C LEU A 921 -38.89 -21.95 -12.65
N LEU A 922 -39.02 -22.33 -13.92
CA LEU A 922 -38.94 -21.43 -15.07
C LEU A 922 -40.28 -20.73 -15.32
N ALA A 923 -40.23 -19.62 -16.05
CA ALA A 923 -41.38 -18.79 -16.41
C ALA A 923 -42.44 -19.53 -17.26
N ASP A 924 -42.05 -20.56 -18.02
CA ASP A 924 -42.97 -21.39 -18.80
C ASP A 924 -43.60 -22.54 -18.00
N GLY A 925 -43.37 -22.56 -16.68
CA GLY A 925 -43.87 -23.60 -15.76
C GLY A 925 -43.04 -24.88 -15.75
N LYS A 926 -41.99 -24.99 -16.58
CA LYS A 926 -41.05 -26.11 -16.53
C LYS A 926 -40.06 -25.99 -15.38
N ARG A 927 -39.36 -27.08 -15.12
CA ARG A 927 -38.35 -27.20 -14.07
C ARG A 927 -37.01 -27.52 -14.70
N LYS A 928 -35.96 -26.95 -14.15
CA LYS A 928 -34.60 -27.17 -14.62
C LYS A 928 -33.66 -27.21 -13.42
N LYS A 929 -32.71 -28.14 -13.40
CA LYS A 929 -31.71 -28.22 -12.34
C LYS A 929 -30.88 -26.95 -12.33
N ILE A 930 -30.55 -26.44 -11.16
CA ILE A 930 -29.86 -25.16 -10.99
C ILE A 930 -28.51 -25.12 -11.71
N LYS A 931 -27.80 -26.26 -11.79
CA LYS A 931 -26.54 -26.39 -12.55
C LYS A 931 -26.69 -26.25 -14.07
N ASP A 932 -27.89 -26.48 -14.59
CA ASP A 932 -28.20 -26.45 -16.02
C ASP A 932 -28.80 -25.11 -16.46
N ILE A 933 -29.22 -24.26 -15.51
CA ILE A 933 -29.66 -22.89 -15.78
C ILE A 933 -28.50 -22.12 -16.45
N ARG A 934 -28.84 -21.26 -17.42
CA ARG A 934 -27.88 -20.41 -18.14
C ARG A 934 -28.36 -18.96 -18.13
N PRO A 935 -27.45 -17.96 -18.19
CA PRO A 935 -27.86 -16.59 -18.41
C PRO A 935 -28.77 -16.46 -19.64
N GLY A 936 -29.88 -15.75 -19.51
CA GLY A 936 -30.93 -15.69 -20.52
C GLY A 936 -32.17 -16.55 -20.23
N ASP A 937 -32.05 -17.57 -19.36
CA ASP A 937 -33.21 -18.34 -18.92
C ASP A 937 -34.20 -17.42 -18.16
N LYS A 938 -35.50 -17.58 -18.37
CA LYS A 938 -36.54 -16.79 -17.71
C LYS A 938 -37.11 -17.55 -16.52
N VAL A 939 -37.11 -16.92 -15.35
CA VAL A 939 -37.64 -17.47 -14.09
C VAL A 939 -38.80 -16.63 -13.57
N THR A 940 -39.68 -17.27 -12.82
CA THR A 940 -40.74 -16.58 -12.08
C THR A 940 -40.16 -16.04 -10.78
N VAL A 941 -40.40 -14.78 -10.49
CA VAL A 941 -39.91 -14.09 -9.28
C VAL A 941 -41.06 -13.39 -8.59
N THR A 942 -40.96 -13.22 -7.28
CA THR A 942 -41.97 -12.49 -6.50
C THR A 942 -41.28 -11.50 -5.59
N ASP A 943 -41.72 -10.24 -5.65
CA ASP A 943 -41.34 -9.24 -4.67
C ASP A 943 -42.14 -9.48 -3.38
N PRO A 944 -41.48 -9.78 -2.25
CA PRO A 944 -42.17 -10.02 -0.99
C PRO A 944 -42.80 -8.76 -0.37
N LYS A 945 -42.33 -7.55 -0.70
CA LYS A 945 -42.87 -6.29 -0.17
C LYS A 945 -44.21 -5.94 -0.81
N THR A 946 -44.36 -6.21 -2.10
CA THR A 946 -45.58 -5.87 -2.88
C THR A 946 -46.46 -7.09 -3.17
N GLY A 947 -45.94 -8.31 -3.00
CA GLY A 947 -46.62 -9.55 -3.36
C GLY A 947 -46.73 -9.79 -4.87
N HIS A 948 -46.23 -8.87 -5.70
CA HIS A 948 -46.32 -8.95 -7.16
C HIS A 948 -45.34 -9.98 -7.72
N THR A 949 -45.89 -10.95 -8.46
CA THR A 949 -45.14 -11.98 -9.18
C THR A 949 -44.97 -11.57 -10.64
N VAL A 950 -43.73 -11.60 -11.13
CA VAL A 950 -43.37 -11.23 -12.51
C VAL A 950 -42.33 -12.20 -13.06
N VAL A 951 -42.04 -12.12 -14.35
CA VAL A 951 -40.97 -12.90 -14.99
C VAL A 951 -39.71 -12.04 -15.08
N ARG A 952 -38.57 -12.61 -14.72
CA ARG A 952 -37.24 -11.99 -14.86
C ARG A 952 -36.26 -12.92 -15.53
N GLU A 953 -35.20 -12.33 -16.07
CA GLU A 953 -34.12 -13.04 -16.75
C GLU A 953 -33.00 -13.34 -15.76
N VAL A 954 -32.45 -14.55 -15.85
CA VAL A 954 -31.22 -14.92 -15.16
C VAL A 954 -30.08 -14.16 -15.84
N SER A 955 -29.45 -13.23 -15.14
CA SER A 955 -28.29 -12.47 -15.64
C SER A 955 -26.95 -13.16 -15.38
N GLY A 956 -26.91 -14.15 -14.48
CA GLY A 956 -25.68 -14.85 -14.11
C GLY A 956 -25.95 -16.15 -13.35
N THR A 957 -24.96 -17.03 -13.34
CA THR A 957 -24.97 -18.26 -12.52
C THR A 957 -23.74 -18.26 -11.62
N ILE A 958 -23.94 -18.55 -10.35
CA ILE A 958 -22.90 -18.61 -9.32
C ILE A 958 -22.60 -20.09 -9.03
N VAL A 959 -21.32 -20.44 -8.92
CA VAL A 959 -20.87 -21.79 -8.56
C VAL A 959 -19.87 -21.67 -7.41
N THR A 960 -20.16 -22.35 -6.30
CA THR A 960 -19.25 -22.48 -5.15
C THR A 960 -18.79 -23.94 -5.05
N GLU A 961 -17.48 -24.16 -4.90
CA GLU A 961 -16.89 -25.52 -5.00
C GLU A 961 -16.85 -26.26 -3.66
N ASP A 962 -16.90 -25.52 -2.54
CA ASP A 962 -16.43 -25.99 -1.23
C ASP A 962 -17.37 -25.65 -0.07
N ASP A 963 -18.67 -25.48 -0.30
CA ASP A 963 -19.62 -25.21 0.79
C ASP A 963 -19.68 -26.40 1.75
N LYS A 964 -19.74 -26.11 3.07
CA LYS A 964 -19.59 -27.11 4.14
C LYS A 964 -20.80 -27.26 5.05
N HIS A 965 -21.65 -26.25 5.18
CA HIS A 965 -22.75 -26.23 6.16
C HIS A 965 -24.10 -26.22 5.45
N PHE A 966 -24.90 -27.27 5.68
CA PHE A 966 -26.16 -27.51 5.00
C PHE A 966 -27.29 -27.75 5.99
N VAL A 967 -28.51 -27.51 5.51
CA VAL A 967 -29.75 -27.90 6.17
C VAL A 967 -30.63 -28.64 5.16
N ASP A 968 -31.16 -29.79 5.59
CA ASP A 968 -32.24 -30.49 4.91
C ASP A 968 -33.57 -30.01 5.49
N LEU A 969 -34.39 -29.38 4.65
CA LEU A 969 -35.73 -28.95 4.99
C LEU A 969 -36.74 -29.98 4.47
N THR A 970 -37.61 -30.48 5.34
CA THR A 970 -38.79 -31.24 4.93
C THR A 970 -39.97 -30.28 4.80
N ILE A 971 -40.43 -30.04 3.58
CA ILE A 971 -41.53 -29.13 3.24
C ILE A 971 -42.62 -29.95 2.58
N ASN A 972 -43.81 -30.02 3.20
CA ASN A 972 -44.93 -30.88 2.75
C ASN A 972 -44.47 -32.32 2.41
N SER A 973 -43.73 -32.95 3.33
CA SER A 973 -43.17 -34.30 3.22
C SER A 973 -42.17 -34.51 2.06
N LYS A 974 -41.55 -33.44 1.54
CA LYS A 974 -40.48 -33.49 0.53
C LYS A 974 -39.23 -32.75 0.99
N SER A 975 -38.06 -33.30 0.67
CA SER A 975 -36.77 -32.75 1.10
C SER A 975 -36.24 -31.69 0.13
N LEU A 976 -35.64 -30.63 0.68
CA LEU A 976 -34.85 -29.61 -0.02
C LEU A 976 -33.59 -29.32 0.79
N THR A 977 -32.42 -29.49 0.18
CA THR A 977 -31.13 -29.19 0.81
C THR A 977 -30.64 -27.81 0.37
N ALA A 978 -30.32 -26.95 1.34
CA ALA A 978 -29.74 -25.63 1.10
C ALA A 978 -28.52 -25.40 2.01
N THR A 979 -27.62 -24.48 1.64
CA THR A 979 -26.64 -23.98 2.62
C THR A 979 -27.37 -23.37 3.82
N THR A 980 -26.86 -23.56 5.04
CA THR A 980 -27.49 -23.07 6.29
C THR A 980 -27.87 -21.59 6.24
N THR A 981 -27.13 -20.80 5.46
CA THR A 981 -27.30 -19.36 5.36
C THR A 981 -28.28 -18.92 4.26
N HIS A 982 -28.86 -19.84 3.47
CA HIS A 982 -29.70 -19.47 2.32
C HIS A 982 -31.04 -18.88 2.74
N PRO A 983 -31.39 -17.65 2.33
CA PRO A 983 -32.62 -16.98 2.77
C PRO A 983 -33.89 -17.51 2.08
N PHE A 984 -34.94 -17.74 2.87
CA PHE A 984 -36.30 -18.06 2.42
C PHE A 984 -37.32 -17.03 2.93
N TRP A 985 -38.36 -16.75 2.15
CA TRP A 985 -39.43 -15.85 2.57
C TRP A 985 -40.46 -16.59 3.42
N VAL A 986 -40.51 -16.24 4.72
CA VAL A 986 -41.38 -16.88 5.71
C VAL A 986 -42.61 -16.03 5.93
N VAL A 987 -43.74 -16.49 5.43
CA VAL A 987 -45.04 -15.79 5.47
C VAL A 987 -45.57 -15.66 6.90
N SER A 988 -45.36 -16.67 7.76
CA SER A 988 -45.82 -16.63 9.16
C SER A 988 -45.10 -15.56 9.98
N GLU A 989 -43.84 -15.28 9.62
CA GLU A 989 -42.98 -14.29 10.29
C GLU A 989 -42.91 -12.95 9.54
N ASN A 990 -43.52 -12.88 8.36
CA ASN A 990 -43.48 -11.76 7.42
C ASN A 990 -42.07 -11.19 7.18
N ARG A 991 -41.06 -12.06 7.09
CA ARG A 991 -39.66 -11.67 6.89
C ARG A 991 -38.84 -12.76 6.20
N TRP A 992 -37.65 -12.39 5.72
CA TRP A 992 -36.63 -13.34 5.29
C TRP A 992 -35.97 -13.97 6.52
N LEU A 993 -35.87 -15.29 6.54
CA LEU A 993 -35.06 -16.05 7.50
C LEU A 993 -34.06 -16.92 6.77
N GLN A 994 -32.89 -17.14 7.36
CA GLN A 994 -31.94 -18.10 6.82
C GLN A 994 -32.48 -19.52 6.96
N ALA A 995 -32.08 -20.42 6.08
CA ALA A 995 -32.51 -21.82 6.10
C ALA A 995 -32.24 -22.49 7.45
N GLY A 996 -31.13 -22.13 8.11
CA GLY A 996 -30.76 -22.57 9.44
C GLY A 996 -31.48 -21.90 10.60
N GLU A 997 -32.41 -20.97 10.35
CA GLU A 997 -33.26 -20.33 11.37
C GLU A 997 -34.72 -20.80 11.26
N LEU A 998 -35.04 -21.62 10.25
CA LEU A 998 -36.37 -22.17 10.07
C LEU A 998 -36.65 -23.23 11.15
N THR A 999 -37.88 -23.23 11.66
CA THR A 999 -38.36 -24.25 12.60
C THR A 999 -39.64 -24.92 12.08
N PRO A 1000 -39.94 -26.17 12.48
CA PRO A 1000 -41.19 -26.83 12.14
C PRO A 1000 -42.41 -25.98 12.52
N GLY A 1001 -43.37 -25.86 11.60
CA GLY A 1001 -44.57 -25.03 11.72
C GLY A 1001 -44.51 -23.68 11.00
N MET A 1002 -43.32 -23.20 10.64
CA MET A 1002 -43.19 -21.99 9.81
C MET A 1002 -43.71 -22.20 8.39
N THR A 1003 -44.29 -21.16 7.80
CA THR A 1003 -44.88 -21.25 6.44
C THR A 1003 -44.11 -20.43 5.41
N LEU A 1004 -43.66 -21.06 4.33
CA LEU A 1004 -42.92 -20.45 3.22
C LEU A 1004 -43.85 -20.06 2.07
N ARG A 1005 -43.52 -18.99 1.32
CA ARG A 1005 -44.33 -18.57 0.16
C ARG A 1005 -44.09 -19.46 -1.06
N THR A 1006 -45.19 -19.86 -1.71
CA THR A 1006 -45.19 -20.61 -2.96
C THR A 1006 -45.44 -19.72 -4.19
N ALA A 1007 -45.23 -20.27 -5.39
CA ALA A 1007 -45.41 -19.54 -6.66
C ALA A 1007 -46.87 -19.13 -6.95
N SER A 1008 -47.85 -19.87 -6.41
CA SER A 1008 -49.28 -19.57 -6.50
C SER A 1008 -49.75 -18.50 -5.51
N GLY A 1009 -48.86 -17.96 -4.67
CA GLY A 1009 -49.21 -17.03 -3.60
C GLY A 1009 -49.75 -17.69 -2.32
N THR A 1010 -49.90 -19.02 -2.32
CA THR A 1010 -50.23 -19.83 -1.12
C THR A 1010 -48.98 -20.11 -0.28
N THR A 1011 -49.14 -20.85 0.82
CA THR A 1011 -48.04 -21.24 1.73
C THR A 1011 -47.71 -22.73 1.67
N ALA A 1012 -46.47 -23.08 2.03
CA ALA A 1012 -46.01 -24.44 2.27
C ALA A 1012 -45.39 -24.53 3.68
N THR A 1013 -45.66 -25.61 4.42
CA THR A 1013 -45.25 -25.73 5.83
C THR A 1013 -43.91 -26.45 5.94
N VAL A 1014 -43.01 -25.92 6.77
CA VAL A 1014 -41.80 -26.62 7.20
C VAL A 1014 -42.21 -27.67 8.24
N GLU A 1015 -41.98 -28.95 7.96
CA GLU A 1015 -42.35 -30.07 8.83
C GLU A 1015 -41.17 -30.57 9.66
N ASP A 1016 -39.95 -30.51 9.11
CA ASP A 1016 -38.72 -30.94 9.79
C ASP A 1016 -37.49 -30.17 9.25
N VAL A 1017 -36.46 -30.03 10.09
CA VAL A 1017 -35.23 -29.29 9.80
C VAL A 1017 -34.03 -30.06 10.37
N ARG A 1018 -33.12 -30.51 9.50
CA ARG A 1018 -31.94 -31.29 9.89
C ARG A 1018 -30.64 -30.64 9.41
N TYR A 1019 -29.75 -30.33 10.35
CA TYR A 1019 -28.43 -29.77 10.06
C TYR A 1019 -27.40 -30.87 9.79
N PHE A 1020 -26.49 -30.63 8.84
CA PHE A 1020 -25.34 -31.49 8.62
C PHE A 1020 -24.17 -30.75 7.96
N GLY A 1021 -22.96 -31.28 8.16
CA GLY A 1021 -21.74 -30.77 7.53
C GLY A 1021 -21.22 -31.73 6.46
N ARG A 1022 -21.00 -31.24 5.24
CA ARG A 1022 -20.39 -32.03 4.15
C ARG A 1022 -19.82 -31.07 3.10
N ARG A 1023 -18.58 -31.28 2.62
CA ARG A 1023 -18.02 -30.46 1.52
C ARG A 1023 -18.66 -30.85 0.19
N GLN A 1024 -19.37 -29.94 -0.48
CA GLN A 1024 -19.98 -30.18 -1.79
C GLN A 1024 -19.98 -28.93 -2.67
N ARG A 1025 -19.89 -29.13 -3.99
CA ARG A 1025 -20.16 -28.10 -5.00
C ARG A 1025 -21.64 -27.70 -4.97
N THR A 1026 -21.92 -26.42 -5.07
CA THR A 1026 -23.25 -25.82 -5.00
C THR A 1026 -23.39 -24.69 -6.04
N HIS A 1027 -24.63 -24.27 -6.29
CA HIS A 1027 -24.99 -23.29 -7.32
C HIS A 1027 -26.00 -22.26 -6.80
N ASP A 1028 -25.97 -21.04 -7.33
CA ASP A 1028 -26.96 -19.97 -7.11
C ASP A 1028 -27.17 -19.16 -8.42
N LEU A 1029 -28.18 -18.30 -8.50
CA LEU A 1029 -28.61 -17.62 -9.73
C LEU A 1029 -28.71 -16.11 -9.56
N THR A 1030 -28.00 -15.33 -10.37
CA THR A 1030 -28.22 -13.87 -10.43
C THR A 1030 -29.45 -13.53 -11.26
N ILE A 1031 -30.45 -12.89 -10.65
CA ILE A 1031 -31.70 -12.49 -11.32
C ILE A 1031 -31.78 -10.96 -11.48
N THR A 1032 -32.28 -10.48 -12.62
CA THR A 1032 -32.44 -9.03 -12.87
C THR A 1032 -33.56 -8.41 -12.03
N GLU A 1033 -33.30 -7.21 -11.49
CA GLU A 1033 -34.23 -6.36 -10.71
C GLU A 1033 -34.71 -6.97 -9.38
N ILE A 1034 -35.53 -8.03 -9.44
CA ILE A 1034 -36.11 -8.68 -8.26
C ILE A 1034 -35.27 -9.93 -8.01
N HIS A 1035 -34.39 -9.86 -7.02
CA HIS A 1035 -33.40 -10.88 -6.69
C HIS A 1035 -33.99 -12.09 -5.95
N THR A 1036 -35.17 -12.56 -6.36
CA THR A 1036 -35.81 -13.77 -5.83
C THR A 1036 -36.03 -14.78 -6.94
N TYR A 1037 -36.16 -16.05 -6.57
CA TYR A 1037 -36.56 -17.12 -7.50
C TYR A 1037 -37.15 -18.30 -6.71
N TYR A 1038 -37.82 -19.21 -7.40
CA TYR A 1038 -38.44 -20.38 -6.77
C TYR A 1038 -37.58 -21.63 -6.96
N VAL A 1039 -37.12 -22.20 -5.85
CA VAL A 1039 -36.54 -23.55 -5.78
C VAL A 1039 -37.60 -24.57 -5.37
N LEU A 1040 -37.47 -25.82 -5.81
CA LEU A 1040 -38.50 -26.83 -5.55
C LEU A 1040 -38.09 -27.82 -4.46
N ALA A 1041 -38.94 -27.96 -3.44
CA ALA A 1041 -38.99 -29.11 -2.55
C ALA A 1041 -39.91 -30.17 -3.18
N GLY A 1042 -39.34 -31.11 -3.94
CA GLY A 1042 -40.11 -32.05 -4.76
C GLY A 1042 -40.93 -31.35 -5.85
N ALA A 1043 -42.25 -31.19 -5.66
CA ALA A 1043 -43.11 -30.45 -6.58
C ALA A 1043 -43.51 -29.06 -6.08
N THR A 1044 -43.12 -28.70 -4.86
CA THR A 1044 -43.54 -27.49 -4.17
C THR A 1044 -42.51 -26.38 -4.39
N PRO A 1045 -42.83 -25.30 -5.12
CA PRO A 1045 -41.92 -24.17 -5.27
C PRO A 1045 -41.93 -23.31 -4.00
N VAL A 1046 -40.76 -22.97 -3.47
CA VAL A 1046 -40.60 -22.07 -2.33
C VAL A 1046 -39.66 -20.91 -2.69
N LEU A 1047 -40.02 -19.70 -2.23
CA LEU A 1047 -39.34 -18.47 -2.62
C LEU A 1047 -38.00 -18.31 -1.86
N ALA A 1048 -36.90 -18.30 -2.61
CA ALA A 1048 -35.55 -18.05 -2.14
C ALA A 1048 -35.01 -16.71 -2.68
N HIS A 1049 -34.03 -16.14 -2.01
CA HIS A 1049 -33.35 -14.90 -2.44
C HIS A 1049 -31.94 -15.19 -2.95
N ASN A 1050 -31.57 -14.58 -4.07
CA ASN A 1050 -30.25 -14.67 -4.68
C ASN A 1050 -29.27 -13.70 -3.98
N CYS A 1051 -28.34 -14.27 -3.21
CA CYS A 1051 -27.22 -13.62 -2.49
C CYS A 1051 -27.58 -12.56 -1.40
N SER A 1052 -26.81 -12.53 -0.30
CA SER A 1052 -26.85 -11.46 0.70
C SER A 1052 -25.69 -10.48 0.55
N THR A 1053 -25.95 -9.35 -0.08
CA THR A 1053 -25.30 -8.10 0.32
C THR A 1053 -26.32 -7.33 1.13
N ASN A 1054 -26.25 -7.45 2.45
CA ASN A 1054 -27.09 -6.70 3.40
C ASN A 1054 -28.61 -6.79 3.11
N LEU A 1055 -29.27 -7.89 3.54
CA LEU A 1055 -30.74 -7.88 3.75
C LEU A 1055 -31.19 -6.97 4.91
N PHE A 1056 -30.28 -6.13 5.42
CA PHE A 1056 -30.62 -4.95 6.21
C PHE A 1056 -29.82 -3.80 5.63
N SER A 1057 -30.41 -3.05 4.71
CA SER A 1057 -29.90 -1.71 4.41
C SER A 1057 -30.01 -0.88 5.68
N ALA A 1058 -29.11 0.09 5.85
CA ALA A 1058 -29.26 1.10 6.91
C ALA A 1058 -30.62 1.83 6.82
N GLU A 1059 -31.28 1.81 5.65
CA GLU A 1059 -32.64 2.28 5.40
C GLU A 1059 -33.73 1.41 6.07
N ASP A 1060 -33.62 0.08 6.02
CA ASP A 1060 -34.58 -0.82 6.68
C ASP A 1060 -34.38 -0.88 8.22
N GLN A 1061 -33.18 -0.54 8.74
CA GLN A 1061 -32.95 -0.31 10.19
C GLN A 1061 -33.37 1.08 10.66
N LEU A 1062 -33.39 2.09 9.79
CA LEU A 1062 -33.87 3.44 10.10
C LEU A 1062 -35.42 3.50 10.05
N ASN A 1063 -36.05 2.74 9.15
CA ASN A 1063 -37.52 2.59 9.12
C ASN A 1063 -38.09 1.77 10.31
N GLY A 1064 -37.22 1.15 11.11
CA GLY A 1064 -37.59 0.54 12.40
C GLY A 1064 -37.81 1.56 13.54
N PHE A 1065 -37.41 2.83 13.36
CA PHE A 1065 -37.60 3.88 14.37
C PHE A 1065 -38.91 4.68 14.21
N ILE A 1066 -39.59 4.58 13.07
CA ILE A 1066 -40.91 5.16 12.83
C ILE A 1066 -41.85 4.01 12.44
N SER A 1067 -42.36 3.29 13.44
CA SER A 1067 -43.42 2.31 13.20
C SER A 1067 -44.78 3.00 13.18
N LYS A 1068 -45.60 2.67 12.18
CA LYS A 1068 -47.02 3.05 12.06
C LYS A 1068 -47.78 2.96 13.37
N VAL A 1069 -48.44 4.04 13.76
CA VAL A 1069 -49.74 3.98 14.45
C VAL A 1069 -50.58 5.16 13.94
N GLU A 1070 -51.80 4.90 13.46
CA GLU A 1070 -52.84 5.94 13.42
C GLU A 1070 -53.03 6.41 14.86
N GLY A 1071 -52.52 7.59 15.21
CA GLY A 1071 -52.56 8.06 16.59
C GLY A 1071 -54.00 8.14 17.06
N ALA A 1072 -54.28 7.44 18.16
CA ALA A 1072 -55.51 7.67 18.91
C ALA A 1072 -55.56 9.16 19.29
N ASP A 1073 -56.74 9.76 19.16
CA ASP A 1073 -57.07 11.13 19.57
C ASP A 1073 -56.59 12.28 18.64
N GLY A 1074 -56.29 11.99 17.36
CA GLY A 1074 -56.12 13.03 16.33
C GLY A 1074 -54.71 13.64 16.22
N TYR A 1075 -53.71 13.00 16.83
CA TYR A 1075 -52.30 13.37 16.72
C TYR A 1075 -51.51 12.36 15.87
N HIS A 1076 -50.42 12.79 15.26
CA HIS A 1076 -49.43 11.91 14.66
C HIS A 1076 -48.39 11.52 15.72
N ASP A 1077 -48.32 10.24 16.07
CA ASP A 1077 -47.46 9.74 17.15
C ASP A 1077 -46.01 9.54 16.67
N VAL A 1078 -45.05 10.17 17.37
CA VAL A 1078 -43.61 10.07 17.06
C VAL A 1078 -42.88 9.46 18.25
N TRP A 1079 -42.34 8.26 18.08
CA TRP A 1079 -41.68 7.50 19.15
C TRP A 1079 -40.16 7.70 19.17
N ILE A 1080 -39.59 7.97 20.35
CA ILE A 1080 -38.14 8.16 20.53
C ILE A 1080 -37.66 7.32 21.71
N HIS A 1081 -36.67 6.45 21.47
CA HIS A 1081 -36.00 5.68 22.53
C HIS A 1081 -34.72 6.41 22.99
N GLY A 1082 -34.76 7.01 24.20
CA GLY A 1082 -33.61 7.69 24.82
C GLY A 1082 -34.01 8.94 25.61
N SER A 1083 -33.03 9.55 26.31
CA SER A 1083 -33.22 10.83 27.00
C SER A 1083 -33.16 12.01 26.02
N PRO A 1084 -34.10 12.96 26.06
CA PRO A 1084 -33.97 14.23 25.36
C PRO A 1084 -32.80 15.09 25.87
N ASP A 1085 -32.23 14.80 27.06
CA ASP A 1085 -31.11 15.56 27.64
C ASP A 1085 -29.81 15.39 26.85
N GLY A 1086 -29.76 14.42 25.92
CA GLY A 1086 -28.72 14.34 24.89
C GLY A 1086 -28.86 15.35 23.76
N VAL A 1087 -29.87 16.22 23.74
CA VAL A 1087 -30.16 17.11 22.60
C VAL A 1087 -29.95 18.57 23.00
N ALA A 1088 -28.69 19.03 23.03
CA ALA A 1088 -28.35 20.43 23.29
C ALA A 1088 -28.29 21.29 22.00
N PRO A 1089 -28.55 22.62 22.05
CA PRO A 1089 -28.63 23.45 20.85
C PRO A 1089 -27.29 23.99 20.29
N SER A 1090 -26.12 23.71 20.88
CA SER A 1090 -24.87 24.32 20.40
C SER A 1090 -23.58 23.60 20.84
N PHE A 1091 -22.65 23.50 19.87
CA PHE A 1091 -21.17 23.36 19.91
C PHE A 1091 -20.46 22.02 19.61
N ASN A 1092 -19.28 22.19 18.96
CA ASN A 1092 -18.28 21.27 18.41
C ASN A 1092 -17.50 20.44 19.47
N ALA A 1093 -17.12 19.19 19.13
CA ALA A 1093 -15.74 18.64 19.23
C ALA A 1093 -15.71 17.12 18.96
N ALA A 1094 -14.51 16.65 18.63
CA ALA A 1094 -14.12 15.30 18.24
C ALA A 1094 -14.19 14.25 19.37
N GLU A 1095 -14.13 12.98 18.95
CA GLU A 1095 -13.98 11.73 19.72
C GLU A 1095 -15.19 11.22 20.54
N GLY A 1096 -15.67 10.00 20.21
CA GLY A 1096 -16.50 9.17 21.10
C GLY A 1096 -17.98 8.98 20.76
N GLY A 1097 -18.29 8.14 19.76
CA GLY A 1097 -19.33 7.09 19.83
C GLY A 1097 -20.76 7.34 20.37
N SER A 1098 -21.37 8.53 20.31
CA SER A 1098 -22.83 8.67 20.55
C SER A 1098 -23.50 9.65 19.57
N THR A 1099 -24.55 9.19 18.88
CA THR A 1099 -25.29 9.98 17.88
C THR A 1099 -26.45 10.72 18.57
N LEU A 1100 -26.35 12.03 18.69
CA LEU A 1100 -27.38 12.88 19.30
C LEU A 1100 -28.21 13.60 18.21
N MET A 1101 -29.54 13.50 18.24
CA MET A 1101 -30.47 13.96 17.19
C MET A 1101 -31.13 15.30 17.56
N ASN A 1102 -30.98 16.37 16.76
CA ASN A 1102 -31.55 17.70 17.05
C ASN A 1102 -32.96 17.94 16.45
N HIS A 1103 -33.70 18.95 16.95
CA HIS A 1103 -35.10 19.23 16.56
C HIS A 1103 -35.28 19.58 15.07
N ARG A 1104 -34.25 20.10 14.38
CA ARG A 1104 -34.34 20.43 12.95
C ARG A 1104 -34.31 19.19 12.07
N VAL A 1105 -33.47 18.23 12.43
CA VAL A 1105 -33.38 16.94 11.75
C VAL A 1105 -34.67 16.16 11.95
N LEU A 1106 -35.19 16.11 13.18
CA LEU A 1106 -36.46 15.45 13.47
C LEU A 1106 -37.63 16.10 12.72
N ALA A 1107 -37.71 17.43 12.68
CA ALA A 1107 -38.74 18.13 11.91
C ALA A 1107 -38.66 17.84 10.40
N GLY A 1108 -37.44 17.71 9.86
CA GLY A 1108 -37.22 17.32 8.47
C GLY A 1108 -37.72 15.91 8.18
N LEU A 1109 -37.41 14.96 9.07
CA LEU A 1109 -37.83 13.57 8.96
C LEU A 1109 -39.36 13.44 9.00
N ILE A 1110 -40.02 14.12 9.94
CA ILE A 1110 -41.48 14.15 10.04
C ILE A 1110 -42.10 14.72 8.76
N LYS A 1111 -41.56 15.82 8.21
CA LYS A 1111 -42.08 16.41 6.95
C LYS A 1111 -41.82 15.54 5.71
N SER A 1112 -40.77 14.71 5.74
CA SER A 1112 -40.46 13.78 4.66
C SER A 1112 -41.19 12.45 4.76
N ASP A 1113 -41.82 12.14 5.90
CA ASP A 1113 -42.65 10.96 6.04
C ASP A 1113 -43.93 11.15 5.20
N SER A 1114 -44.08 10.31 4.19
CA SER A 1114 -45.24 10.28 3.29
C SER A 1114 -46.59 10.10 4.02
N ASN A 1115 -46.59 9.61 5.27
CA ASN A 1115 -47.79 9.42 6.08
C ASN A 1115 -48.12 10.64 6.97
N TYR A 1116 -47.21 11.59 7.14
CA TYR A 1116 -47.48 12.81 7.89
C TYR A 1116 -48.17 13.84 6.99
N THR A 1117 -49.46 14.05 7.21
CA THR A 1117 -50.28 14.95 6.39
C THR A 1117 -50.35 16.39 6.90
N GLY A 1118 -49.46 16.78 7.84
CA GLY A 1118 -49.35 18.16 8.33
C GLY A 1118 -50.22 18.55 9.54
N GLY A 1119 -50.58 17.59 10.42
CA GLY A 1119 -51.41 17.82 11.61
C GLY A 1119 -50.63 17.84 12.94
N PRO A 1120 -51.31 18.00 14.10
CA PRO A 1120 -50.70 17.97 15.43
C PRO A 1120 -49.90 16.69 15.70
N ILE A 1121 -48.87 16.78 16.53
CA ILE A 1121 -47.94 15.67 16.80
C ILE A 1121 -47.95 15.33 18.28
N ARG A 1122 -47.88 14.04 18.61
CA ARG A 1122 -47.69 13.58 19.99
C ARG A 1122 -46.35 12.86 20.10
N LEU A 1123 -45.45 13.42 20.90
CA LEU A 1123 -44.10 12.93 21.08
C LEU A 1123 -44.04 11.88 22.21
N CYS A 1124 -43.80 10.63 21.86
CA CYS A 1124 -43.75 9.50 22.78
C CYS A 1124 -42.30 9.14 23.11
N SER A 1125 -41.73 9.76 24.16
CA SER A 1125 -40.35 9.54 24.62
C SER A 1125 -40.30 8.89 26.00
N CYS A 1126 -39.28 8.06 26.25
CA CYS A 1126 -39.04 7.40 27.55
C CYS A 1126 -38.69 8.39 28.68
N GLN A 1127 -38.23 9.61 28.37
CA GLN A 1127 -37.94 10.67 29.34
C GLN A 1127 -38.56 12.02 28.91
N THR A 1128 -39.03 12.76 29.92
CA THR A 1128 -39.89 13.95 29.98
C THR A 1128 -39.73 15.00 28.86
N GLY A 1129 -40.18 14.72 27.63
CA GLY A 1129 -40.09 15.62 26.45
C GLY A 1129 -40.62 17.06 26.63
N ALA A 1130 -41.11 17.43 27.82
CA ALA A 1130 -41.59 18.73 28.24
C ALA A 1130 -40.74 19.48 29.31
N SER A 1131 -39.53 19.04 29.72
CA SER A 1131 -38.67 19.78 30.69
C SER A 1131 -37.50 20.59 30.07
N ARG A 1132 -36.93 21.50 30.90
CA ARG A 1132 -36.18 22.76 30.59
C ARG A 1132 -35.53 22.91 29.19
N GLY A 1133 -35.93 23.98 28.49
CA GLY A 1133 -35.35 24.45 27.20
C GLY A 1133 -36.19 24.14 25.97
N THR A 1134 -37.24 23.33 26.17
CA THR A 1134 -38.43 23.13 25.31
C THR A 1134 -38.16 22.74 23.86
N PHE A 1135 -37.43 21.65 23.69
CA PHE A 1135 -37.35 20.90 22.42
C PHE A 1135 -38.72 20.72 21.74
N ALA A 1136 -39.77 20.38 22.49
CA ALA A 1136 -41.13 20.26 21.96
C ALA A 1136 -41.69 21.59 21.44
N GLN A 1137 -41.37 22.72 22.08
CA GLN A 1137 -41.74 24.06 21.62
C GLN A 1137 -40.98 24.46 20.37
N ASP A 1138 -39.68 24.16 20.29
CA ASP A 1138 -38.86 24.40 19.08
C ASP A 1138 -39.33 23.53 17.92
N LEU A 1139 -39.71 22.29 18.20
CA LEU A 1139 -40.29 21.38 17.23
C LEU A 1139 -41.65 21.88 16.74
N ALA A 1140 -42.52 22.34 17.65
CA ALA A 1140 -43.80 22.97 17.33
C ALA A 1140 -43.61 24.21 16.46
N ASN A 1141 -42.67 25.09 16.82
CA ASN A 1141 -42.31 26.28 16.04
C ASN A 1141 -41.79 25.91 14.64
N LYS A 1142 -41.05 24.80 14.50
CA LYS A 1142 -40.43 24.40 13.23
C LYS A 1142 -41.39 23.67 12.29
N LEU A 1143 -42.29 22.89 12.85
CA LEU A 1143 -43.32 22.17 12.12
C LEU A 1143 -44.53 23.06 11.83
N GLY A 1144 -44.75 24.10 12.64
CA GLY A 1144 -45.89 25.01 12.52
C GLY A 1144 -47.20 24.38 13.00
N VAL A 1145 -47.12 23.34 13.84
CA VAL A 1145 -48.27 22.58 14.38
C VAL A 1145 -48.13 22.40 15.88
N GLU A 1146 -49.22 22.05 16.55
CA GLU A 1146 -49.21 21.69 17.97
C GLU A 1146 -48.36 20.42 18.22
N VAL A 1147 -47.54 20.44 19.26
CA VAL A 1147 -46.79 19.26 19.73
C VAL A 1147 -47.19 18.93 21.17
N LEU A 1148 -47.68 17.71 21.41
CA LEU A 1148 -48.04 17.19 22.72
C LEU A 1148 -46.92 16.29 23.26
N ALA A 1149 -46.37 16.55 24.44
CA ALA A 1149 -45.25 15.79 25.00
C ALA A 1149 -45.44 15.50 26.51
N PRO A 1150 -44.94 14.37 27.05
CA PRO A 1150 -45.12 14.03 28.45
C PRO A 1150 -44.17 14.84 29.35
N ASN A 1151 -44.66 15.32 30.50
CA ASN A 1151 -43.81 15.94 31.53
C ASN A 1151 -43.24 14.94 32.55
N GLY A 1152 -43.32 13.64 32.25
CA GLY A 1152 -42.87 12.50 33.06
C GLY A 1152 -42.40 11.34 32.17
N TYR A 1153 -42.04 10.21 32.77
CA TYR A 1153 -41.60 9.00 32.07
C TYR A 1153 -42.79 8.27 31.48
N LEU A 1154 -42.72 7.94 30.19
CA LEU A 1154 -43.79 7.26 29.48
C LEU A 1154 -43.62 5.73 29.59
N TYR A 1155 -44.55 5.08 30.30
CA TYR A 1155 -44.58 3.63 30.48
C TYR A 1155 -45.65 3.00 29.61
N VAL A 1156 -45.25 2.00 28.80
CA VAL A 1156 -46.18 1.16 28.03
C VAL A 1156 -46.42 -0.14 28.79
N ARG A 1157 -47.67 -0.41 29.16
CA ARG A 1157 -48.04 -1.64 29.86
C ARG A 1157 -48.11 -2.82 28.87
N PRO A 1158 -47.99 -4.08 29.34
CA PRO A 1158 -48.12 -5.26 28.48
C PRO A 1158 -49.43 -5.36 27.70
N ASN A 1159 -50.48 -4.65 28.14
CA ASN A 1159 -51.77 -4.55 27.44
C ASN A 1159 -51.85 -3.37 26.46
N GLY A 1160 -50.72 -2.72 26.13
CA GLY A 1160 -50.64 -1.61 25.19
C GLY A 1160 -51.05 -0.24 25.74
N ARG A 1161 -51.56 -0.15 26.98
CA ARG A 1161 -51.92 1.16 27.57
C ARG A 1161 -50.71 1.94 28.04
N MET A 1162 -50.68 3.23 27.74
CA MET A 1162 -49.59 4.16 28.09
C MET A 1162 -49.94 4.95 29.35
N SER A 1163 -48.97 5.15 30.25
CA SER A 1163 -49.14 5.94 31.47
C SER A 1163 -47.89 6.73 31.80
N ILE A 1164 -48.02 7.94 32.37
CA ILE A 1164 -46.90 8.83 32.69
C ILE A 1164 -46.58 8.77 34.19
N GLY A 1165 -45.31 8.52 34.56
CA GLY A 1165 -44.85 8.38 35.95
C GLY A 1165 -43.48 9.01 36.23
N ARG A 1166 -42.95 8.82 37.45
CA ARG A 1166 -41.58 9.26 37.84
C ARG A 1166 -40.57 8.13 37.71
N GLU A 1167 -39.31 8.47 37.50
CA GLU A 1167 -38.20 7.53 37.35
C GLU A 1167 -38.13 6.50 38.50
N GLY A 1168 -37.93 5.22 38.17
CA GLY A 1168 -37.75 4.15 39.15
C GLY A 1168 -39.03 3.60 39.80
N ALA A 1169 -40.23 4.02 39.38
CA ALA A 1169 -41.48 3.46 39.93
C ALA A 1169 -41.71 2.01 39.42
N ALA A 1170 -41.74 1.03 40.33
CA ALA A 1170 -42.13 -0.34 40.02
C ALA A 1170 -43.59 -0.39 39.55
N LEU A 1171 -43.89 -1.23 38.55
CA LEU A 1171 -45.22 -1.41 37.93
C LEU A 1171 -46.20 -2.09 38.92
N GLY A 1172 -46.61 -1.37 39.97
CA GLY A 1172 -47.39 -1.93 41.06
C GLY A 1172 -47.89 -0.88 42.06
N ARG A 1173 -48.94 -0.15 41.63
CA ARG A 1173 -49.82 0.76 42.41
C ARG A 1173 -49.29 2.17 42.79
N SER A 1174 -50.12 3.15 42.40
CA SER A 1174 -50.30 4.54 42.90
C SER A 1174 -49.16 5.57 42.91
N HIS A 1175 -48.34 5.66 41.85
CA HIS A 1175 -47.55 6.87 41.58
C HIS A 1175 -47.69 7.34 40.12
N PHE A 1176 -48.86 7.89 39.78
CA PHE A 1176 -49.11 8.61 38.53
C PHE A 1176 -49.24 10.10 38.86
N GLY A 1177 -48.38 10.93 38.30
CA GLY A 1177 -48.39 12.38 38.53
C GLY A 1177 -47.76 13.19 37.40
N GLY A 1178 -47.57 12.56 36.23
CA GLY A 1178 -47.18 13.26 35.02
C GLY A 1178 -48.37 13.41 34.08
N GLU A 1179 -48.35 14.48 33.30
CA GLU A 1179 -49.40 14.90 32.37
C GLU A 1179 -48.79 15.10 30.98
N TRP A 1180 -49.65 14.98 29.97
CA TRP A 1180 -49.33 15.46 28.64
C TRP A 1180 -49.41 16.98 28.61
N VAL A 1181 -48.41 17.63 28.04
CA VAL A 1181 -48.34 19.09 27.92
C VAL A 1181 -48.33 19.47 26.45
N SER A 1182 -49.21 20.39 26.07
CA SER A 1182 -49.34 20.87 24.70
C SER A 1182 -48.42 22.07 24.47
N PHE A 1183 -47.84 22.17 23.28
CA PHE A 1183 -46.97 23.26 22.87
C PHE A 1183 -47.47 23.80 21.53
N LEU A 1184 -47.86 25.07 21.51
CA LEU A 1184 -48.42 25.74 20.34
C LEU A 1184 -47.34 26.55 19.61
N PRO A 1185 -47.34 26.61 18.27
CA PRO A 1185 -46.42 27.46 17.52
C PRO A 1185 -46.49 28.92 17.99
N GLY A 1186 -45.33 29.53 18.25
CA GLY A 1186 -45.23 30.91 18.73
C GLY A 1186 -45.05 31.08 20.24
N GLY A 1187 -44.83 30.01 21.00
CA GLY A 1187 -44.40 30.06 22.40
C GLY A 1187 -45.50 29.93 23.47
N GLY A 1188 -46.72 29.50 23.10
CA GLY A 1188 -47.78 29.17 24.06
C GLY A 1188 -47.64 27.73 24.56
N ARG A 1189 -47.70 27.53 25.88
CA ARG A 1189 -47.63 26.23 26.57
C ARG A 1189 -48.87 26.00 27.43
#